data_AF-A0A976G9Y7-F1
#
_entry.id   AF-A0A976G9Y7-F1
#
_cell.length_a   1.000
_cell.length_b   1.000
_cell.length_c   1.000
_cell.angle_alpha   90.00
_cell.angle_beta   90.00
_cell.angle_gamma   90.00
#
_symmetry.space_group_name_H-M   'P 1'
#
loop_
_entity.id
_entity.type
_entity.pdbx_description
1 polymer ?
#
loop_
_entity_poly.entity_id
_entity_poly.type
_entity_poly.pdbx_seq_one_letter_code
_entity_poly.pdbx_strand_id
1 'polypeptide(L)'
;MAAQQRQIAGIDMRTIWLALAAWLAVSLVTIGVLAVSEVGRLRTEFQRESESIYEIVRQRLDQNEAVLAGIEALLSTFPGLKPLATRSYAKEMLDRYQHIYTIELQPRVEFGAVRGFERWARTHIDRDYRIKDFGFSGERNWRPASPRPFYYPITFMEPAIEGAKSVLGLDVYADRKFHAAIDETIRTGRPAVSAPFDLFEGGRGYLIFKAIFSSRSPSSDLPARYAEATRVVSMLIHTNKFLSRDELPSKWFSMRLYHRGYDRNSEDGSIDRIDPEPRSRLIRSVFPEFVFERSLPSESQPFEFETRRQVGLEVIRPLPTVLTLVASLAITALSLVILRQRKVAKSKALEVEQRMFRERERAMVILQSIADAVLTVDRNGVVEYANPVCEVLLAKSQNAIVGSSIDDVLPIGYDLARQMQSSPFLECLLQQTAVQLPDHSYLVRENAERVLVEGSASPLFDQEQVLSGAVIVLRDMGPVRTRALEALQASEQRLRDHQSELAHVGRLHSMGEMASGIAHELNQPLTAILSYNQACLRLLREAEVDYDMVEHAMRSTTEQAKRAGEIIKRLRAFVSKRPVSRQPLDMRQVVQNVLTLTESELRTHAIVPEVVAPSELPYVDGDSVQVEQLVLNLVRNALEAMENQPDGERRLTLVIESDASMVYLSVKDNGSGISSLVREKLFHPFQTTKANGMGLGLTICQSIAEMHGGKLIESSEVEQGAEFILFLPAMRTEKSGDAGR
;
A
#
# COMPACT_ATOMS: atom_id res chain seq x y z
N MET A 1 -9.15 -15.81 45.19
CA MET A 1 -9.24 -14.60 44.36
C MET A 1 -8.84 -14.79 42.89
N ALA A 2 -7.91 -15.70 42.56
CA ALA A 2 -7.55 -16.00 41.16
C ALA A 2 -8.67 -16.69 40.32
N ALA A 3 -9.68 -17.30 40.97
CA ALA A 3 -10.82 -17.91 40.28
C ALA A 3 -12.00 -16.95 40.02
N GLN A 4 -12.10 -15.85 40.77
CA GLN A 4 -13.23 -14.91 40.71
C GLN A 4 -12.97 -13.71 39.78
N GLN A 5 -11.70 -13.46 39.44
CA GLN A 5 -11.32 -12.46 38.43
C GLN A 5 -11.42 -12.96 36.99
N ARG A 6 -11.62 -14.27 36.76
CA ARG A 6 -11.90 -14.80 35.41
C ARG A 6 -13.36 -14.66 34.98
N GLN A 7 -14.24 -14.22 35.88
CA GLN A 7 -15.69 -14.19 35.65
C GLN A 7 -16.25 -12.78 35.42
N ILE A 8 -15.40 -11.76 35.24
CA ILE A 8 -15.80 -10.46 34.68
C ILE A 8 -15.61 -10.53 33.16
N ALA A 9 -16.57 -11.23 32.54
CA ALA A 9 -17.00 -11.12 31.15
C ALA A 9 -15.93 -10.70 30.12
N GLY A 10 -14.94 -11.58 29.89
CA GLY A 10 -14.39 -11.71 28.54
C GLY A 10 -15.53 -12.04 27.58
N ILE A 11 -15.56 -11.40 26.42
CA ILE A 11 -16.48 -11.79 25.34
C ILE A 11 -16.22 -13.27 25.10
N ASP A 12 -17.27 -14.11 25.18
CA ASP A 12 -17.13 -15.53 24.95
C ASP A 12 -16.50 -15.70 23.56
N MET A 13 -15.48 -16.57 23.44
CA MET A 13 -14.80 -16.81 22.17
C MET A 13 -15.82 -17.12 21.05
N ARG A 14 -16.94 -17.79 21.42
CA ARG A 14 -18.07 -18.03 20.53
C ARG A 14 -18.73 -16.75 20.00
N THR A 15 -18.87 -15.70 20.81
CA THR A 15 -19.45 -14.42 20.35
C THR A 15 -18.52 -13.68 19.41
N ILE A 16 -17.20 -13.78 19.61
CA ILE A 16 -16.21 -13.22 18.68
C ILE A 16 -16.27 -13.94 17.34
N TRP A 17 -16.29 -15.28 17.33
CA TRP A 17 -16.42 -16.07 16.09
C TRP A 17 -17.72 -15.81 15.35
N LEU A 18 -18.85 -15.69 16.08
CA LEU A 18 -20.14 -15.35 15.47
C LEU A 18 -20.13 -13.94 14.85
N ALA A 19 -19.50 -12.96 15.51
CA ALA A 19 -19.37 -11.61 14.98
C ALA A 19 -18.46 -11.56 13.74
N LEU A 20 -17.36 -12.31 13.75
CA LEU A 20 -16.46 -12.49 12.60
C LEU A 20 -17.17 -13.16 11.42
N ALA A 21 -17.95 -14.21 11.68
CA ALA A 21 -18.74 -14.88 10.64
C ALA A 21 -19.82 -13.96 10.06
N ALA A 22 -20.51 -13.19 10.91
CA ALA A 22 -21.48 -12.19 10.48
C ALA A 22 -20.83 -11.07 9.65
N TRP A 23 -19.67 -10.56 10.09
CA TRP A 23 -18.91 -9.56 9.34
C TRP A 23 -18.46 -10.09 7.98
N LEU A 24 -17.96 -11.32 7.91
CA LEU A 24 -17.55 -11.95 6.66
C LEU A 24 -18.75 -12.09 5.71
N ALA A 25 -19.91 -12.52 6.21
CA ALA A 25 -21.14 -12.65 5.42
C ALA A 25 -21.60 -11.30 4.85
N VAL A 26 -21.66 -10.25 5.69
CA VAL A 26 -22.04 -8.89 5.24
C VAL A 26 -21.03 -8.33 4.25
N SER A 27 -19.74 -8.57 4.47
CA SER A 27 -18.66 -8.15 3.57
C SER A 27 -18.75 -8.84 2.21
N LEU A 28 -19.03 -10.14 2.18
CA LEU A 28 -19.25 -10.88 0.93
C LEU A 28 -20.47 -10.36 0.15
N VAL A 29 -21.58 -10.07 0.84
CA VAL A 29 -22.79 -9.53 0.21
C VAL A 29 -22.53 -8.13 -0.37
N THR A 30 -21.87 -7.25 0.38
CA THR A 30 -21.57 -5.88 -0.07
C THR A 30 -20.57 -5.86 -1.23
N ILE A 31 -19.52 -6.69 -1.19
CA ILE A 31 -18.62 -6.90 -2.33
C ILE A 31 -19.39 -7.42 -3.55
N GLY A 32 -20.32 -8.36 -3.34
CA GLY A 32 -21.20 -8.86 -4.40
C GLY A 32 -22.05 -7.77 -5.04
N VAL A 33 -22.67 -6.89 -4.25
CA VAL A 33 -23.48 -5.76 -4.75
C VAL A 33 -22.62 -4.77 -5.54
N LEU A 34 -21.44 -4.41 -5.03
CA LEU A 34 -20.50 -3.54 -5.74
C LEU A 34 -20.06 -4.17 -7.07
N ALA A 35 -19.75 -5.47 -7.06
CA ALA A 35 -19.38 -6.20 -8.26
C ALA A 35 -20.51 -6.22 -9.29
N VAL A 36 -21.76 -6.44 -8.89
CA VAL A 36 -22.92 -6.40 -9.78
C VAL A 36 -23.10 -5.02 -10.40
N SER A 37 -22.96 -3.96 -9.60
CA SER A 37 -23.03 -2.58 -10.09
C SER A 37 -21.94 -2.28 -11.13
N GLU A 38 -20.71 -2.70 -10.84
CA GLU A 38 -19.56 -2.51 -11.73
C GLU A 38 -19.71 -3.30 -13.04
N VAL A 39 -20.17 -4.56 -12.97
CA VAL A 39 -20.52 -5.36 -14.15
C VAL A 39 -21.58 -4.65 -15.00
N GLY A 40 -22.58 -4.03 -14.36
CA GLY A 40 -23.58 -3.21 -15.05
C GLY A 40 -22.97 -2.03 -15.81
N ARG A 41 -22.03 -1.30 -15.19
CA ARG A 41 -21.32 -0.19 -15.85
C ARG A 41 -20.44 -0.68 -17.01
N LEU A 42 -19.68 -1.75 -16.81
CA LEU A 42 -18.83 -2.32 -17.86
C LEU A 42 -19.66 -2.84 -19.03
N ARG A 43 -20.87 -3.36 -18.78
CA ARG A 43 -21.79 -3.79 -19.84
C ARG A 43 -22.29 -2.61 -20.68
N THR A 44 -22.66 -1.49 -20.06
CA THR A 44 -23.14 -0.31 -20.81
C THR A 44 -22.02 0.35 -21.60
N GLU A 45 -20.81 0.40 -21.05
CA GLU A 45 -19.60 0.84 -21.75
C GLU A 45 -19.30 -0.07 -22.96
N PHE A 46 -19.28 -1.39 -22.74
CA PHE A 46 -19.12 -2.39 -23.81
C PHE A 46 -20.16 -2.23 -24.92
N GLN A 47 -21.43 -2.05 -24.57
CA GLN A 47 -22.52 -1.86 -25.55
C GLN A 47 -22.29 -0.61 -26.40
N ARG A 48 -21.93 0.52 -25.77
CA ARG A 48 -21.70 1.79 -26.46
C ARG A 48 -20.51 1.72 -27.40
N GLU A 49 -19.41 1.11 -26.95
CA GLU A 49 -18.22 0.92 -27.79
C GLU A 49 -18.52 -0.02 -28.96
N SER A 50 -19.24 -1.12 -28.72
CA SER A 50 -19.64 -2.08 -29.76
C SER A 50 -20.56 -1.44 -30.80
N GLU A 51 -21.50 -0.60 -30.39
CA GLU A 51 -22.36 0.17 -31.29
C GLU A 51 -21.57 1.19 -32.13
N SER A 52 -20.60 1.89 -31.52
CA SER A 52 -19.73 2.81 -32.25
C SER A 52 -18.91 2.09 -33.32
N ILE A 53 -18.37 0.91 -33.01
CA ILE A 53 -17.60 0.11 -33.99
C ILE A 53 -18.52 -0.42 -35.09
N TYR A 54 -19.71 -0.91 -34.73
CA TYR A 54 -20.71 -1.35 -35.71
C TYR A 54 -21.04 -0.25 -36.72
N GLU A 55 -21.22 1.00 -36.26
CA GLU A 55 -21.52 2.13 -37.15
C GLU A 55 -20.35 2.46 -38.09
N ILE A 56 -19.10 2.38 -37.61
CA ILE A 56 -17.90 2.55 -38.46
C ILE A 56 -17.86 1.47 -39.55
N VAL A 57 -18.08 0.20 -39.18
CA VAL A 57 -18.09 -0.91 -40.13
C VAL A 57 -19.21 -0.74 -41.14
N ARG A 58 -20.42 -0.41 -40.70
CA ARG A 58 -21.57 -0.12 -41.57
C ARG A 58 -21.25 0.98 -42.57
N GLN A 59 -20.69 2.10 -42.11
CA GLN A 59 -20.32 3.21 -42.98
C GLN A 59 -19.30 2.81 -44.05
N ARG A 60 -18.33 1.94 -43.73
CA ARG A 60 -17.36 1.43 -44.70
C ARG A 60 -18.01 0.50 -45.74
N LEU A 61 -19.00 -0.30 -45.35
CA LEU A 61 -19.76 -1.11 -46.30
C LEU A 61 -20.54 -0.22 -47.28
N ASP A 62 -21.19 0.83 -46.77
CA ASP A 62 -21.90 1.81 -47.60
C ASP A 62 -20.94 2.53 -48.57
N GLN A 63 -19.72 2.85 -48.11
CA GLN A 63 -18.66 3.43 -48.95
C GLN A 63 -18.24 2.46 -50.07
N ASN A 64 -18.05 1.18 -49.77
CA ASN A 64 -17.72 0.16 -50.77
C ASN A 64 -18.80 0.08 -51.86
N GLU A 65 -20.07 0.07 -51.49
CA GLU A 65 -21.19 0.05 -52.44
C GLU A 65 -21.23 1.33 -53.29
N ALA A 66 -21.01 2.49 -52.68
CA ALA A 66 -20.97 3.77 -53.39
C ALA A 66 -19.82 3.83 -54.42
N VAL A 67 -18.64 3.32 -54.08
CA VAL A 67 -17.49 3.24 -55.00
C VAL A 67 -17.82 2.33 -56.19
N LEU A 68 -18.37 1.15 -55.95
CA LEU A 68 -18.76 0.22 -57.02
C LEU A 68 -19.83 0.80 -57.95
N ALA A 69 -20.85 1.47 -57.39
CA ALA A 69 -21.88 2.15 -58.17
C ALA A 69 -21.28 3.27 -59.04
N GLY A 70 -20.29 4.02 -58.52
CA GLY A 70 -19.56 5.03 -59.27
C GLY A 70 -18.78 4.43 -60.46
N ILE A 71 -18.09 3.30 -60.26
CA ILE A 71 -17.38 2.60 -61.33
C ILE A 71 -18.36 2.07 -62.38
N GLU A 72 -19.47 1.46 -61.95
CA GLU A 72 -20.52 0.97 -62.85
C GLU A 72 -21.08 2.10 -63.72
N ALA A 73 -21.39 3.25 -63.12
CA ALA A 73 -21.88 4.42 -63.84
C ALA A 73 -20.84 4.94 -64.86
N LEU A 74 -19.56 5.01 -64.48
CA LEU A 74 -18.47 5.41 -65.38
C LEU A 74 -18.36 4.46 -66.57
N LEU A 75 -18.27 3.15 -66.32
CA LEU A 75 -18.11 2.12 -67.36
C LEU A 75 -19.33 2.00 -68.28
N SER A 76 -20.53 2.23 -67.76
CA SER A 76 -21.78 2.18 -68.53
C SER A 76 -21.97 3.41 -69.41
N THR A 77 -21.42 4.57 -69.03
CA THR A 77 -21.57 5.83 -69.76
C THR A 77 -20.63 5.90 -70.98
N PHE A 78 -19.46 5.26 -70.90
CA PHE A 78 -18.48 5.23 -71.99
C PHE A 78 -18.05 3.78 -72.27
N PRO A 79 -18.76 3.05 -73.14
CA PRO A 79 -18.49 1.64 -73.43
C PRO A 79 -17.06 1.37 -73.94
N GLY A 80 -16.39 2.39 -74.52
CA GLY A 80 -15.02 2.35 -75.01
C GLY A 80 -13.99 3.15 -74.18
N LEU A 81 -14.21 3.27 -72.87
CA LEU A 81 -13.51 4.19 -71.97
C LEU A 81 -11.97 4.21 -72.10
N LYS A 82 -11.41 5.43 -72.09
CA LYS A 82 -9.96 5.70 -72.05
C LYS A 82 -9.41 5.24 -70.68
N PRO A 83 -8.35 4.39 -70.64
CA PRO A 83 -7.74 3.88 -69.41
C PRO A 83 -7.39 4.94 -68.35
N LEU A 84 -7.19 6.19 -68.75
CA LEU A 84 -6.84 7.32 -67.88
C LEU A 84 -7.96 7.73 -66.92
N ALA A 85 -9.23 7.80 -67.35
CA ALA A 85 -10.31 8.29 -66.50
C ALA A 85 -10.69 7.28 -65.40
N THR A 86 -10.73 5.99 -65.74
CA THR A 86 -10.89 4.91 -64.76
C THR A 86 -9.74 4.90 -63.76
N ARG A 87 -8.50 5.09 -64.24
CA ARG A 87 -7.31 5.17 -63.36
C ARG A 87 -7.39 6.35 -62.39
N SER A 88 -7.77 7.53 -62.87
CA SER A 88 -7.92 8.72 -62.02
C SER A 88 -8.99 8.51 -60.94
N TYR A 89 -10.16 7.97 -61.32
CA TYR A 89 -11.23 7.67 -60.35
C TYR A 89 -10.78 6.62 -59.33
N ALA A 90 -10.22 5.50 -59.79
CA ALA A 90 -9.75 4.43 -58.92
C ALA A 90 -8.70 4.97 -57.93
N LYS A 91 -7.73 5.75 -58.41
CA LYS A 91 -6.71 6.37 -57.56
C LYS A 91 -7.32 7.31 -56.51
N GLU A 92 -8.26 8.18 -56.90
CA GLU A 92 -8.95 9.06 -55.94
C GLU A 92 -9.70 8.28 -54.86
N MET A 93 -10.37 7.18 -55.22
CA MET A 93 -11.09 6.35 -54.26
C MET A 93 -10.15 5.58 -53.34
N LEU A 94 -9.05 5.05 -53.85
CA LEU A 94 -8.02 4.35 -53.05
C LEU A 94 -7.32 5.30 -52.08
N ASP A 95 -7.03 6.54 -52.52
CA ASP A 95 -6.46 7.58 -51.65
C ASP A 95 -7.45 8.02 -50.55
N ARG A 96 -8.76 8.06 -50.88
CA ARG A 96 -9.83 8.46 -49.94
C ARG A 96 -10.20 7.35 -48.95
N TYR A 97 -10.21 6.09 -49.38
CA TYR A 97 -10.72 4.95 -48.63
C TYR A 97 -9.65 3.87 -48.48
N GLN A 98 -8.82 3.98 -47.44
CA GLN A 98 -7.63 3.13 -47.24
C GLN A 98 -7.91 1.62 -47.06
N HIS A 99 -9.17 1.24 -46.75
CA HIS A 99 -9.58 -0.16 -46.63
C HIS A 99 -9.81 -0.83 -48.01
N ILE A 100 -10.00 -0.03 -49.05
CA ILE A 100 -10.03 -0.48 -50.44
C ILE A 100 -8.59 -0.60 -50.89
N TYR A 101 -8.17 -1.82 -51.18
CA TYR A 101 -6.79 -2.14 -51.45
C TYR A 101 -6.46 -2.03 -52.94
N THR A 102 -7.36 -2.53 -53.80
CA THR A 102 -7.16 -2.55 -55.25
C THR A 102 -8.51 -2.57 -55.96
N ILE A 103 -8.57 -1.91 -57.11
CA ILE A 103 -9.70 -1.98 -58.04
C ILE A 103 -9.20 -2.58 -59.35
N GLU A 104 -9.91 -3.59 -59.86
CA GLU A 104 -9.53 -4.34 -61.05
C GLU A 104 -10.67 -4.40 -62.06
N LEU A 105 -10.32 -4.50 -63.35
CA LEU A 105 -11.30 -4.72 -64.43
C LEU A 105 -10.98 -5.98 -65.24
N GLN A 106 -12.02 -6.80 -65.44
CA GLN A 106 -11.94 -8.05 -66.17
C GLN A 106 -12.98 -8.06 -67.32
N PRO A 107 -12.57 -7.87 -68.59
CA PRO A 107 -13.49 -8.04 -69.71
C PRO A 107 -13.81 -9.51 -69.92
N ARG A 108 -14.98 -9.78 -70.50
CA ARG A 108 -15.32 -11.12 -70.99
C ARG A 108 -14.56 -11.40 -72.29
N VAL A 109 -13.82 -12.49 -72.35
CA VAL A 109 -13.08 -12.94 -73.53
C VAL A 109 -13.56 -14.33 -73.92
N GLU A 110 -14.21 -14.46 -75.07
CA GLU A 110 -14.63 -15.77 -75.60
C GLU A 110 -13.41 -16.61 -76.03
N PHE A 111 -13.50 -17.94 -75.91
CA PHE A 111 -12.41 -18.87 -76.25
C PHE A 111 -11.80 -18.61 -77.63
N GLY A 112 -12.65 -18.40 -78.64
CA GLY A 112 -12.22 -18.12 -80.02
C GLY A 112 -11.46 -16.80 -80.17
N ALA A 113 -11.61 -15.86 -79.23
CA ALA A 113 -11.03 -14.52 -79.28
C ALA A 113 -9.71 -14.39 -78.48
N VAL A 114 -9.35 -15.36 -77.63
CA VAL A 114 -8.14 -15.34 -76.78
C VAL A 114 -6.88 -14.98 -77.59
N ARG A 115 -6.71 -15.65 -78.74
CA ARG A 115 -5.76 -15.37 -79.85
C ARG A 115 -5.48 -13.87 -80.05
N GLY A 116 -6.54 -13.17 -80.43
CA GLY A 116 -6.50 -11.76 -80.81
C GLY A 116 -6.37 -10.87 -79.58
N PHE A 117 -7.06 -11.23 -78.50
CA PHE A 117 -7.05 -10.46 -77.27
C PHE A 117 -5.66 -10.39 -76.63
N GLU A 118 -4.92 -11.49 -76.54
CA GLU A 118 -3.55 -11.48 -76.00
C GLU A 118 -2.61 -10.61 -76.83
N ARG A 119 -2.73 -10.61 -78.16
CA ARG A 119 -1.95 -9.71 -79.03
C ARG A 119 -2.25 -8.24 -78.76
N TRP A 120 -3.53 -7.91 -78.60
CA TRP A 120 -3.96 -6.57 -78.24
C TRP A 120 -3.42 -6.17 -76.86
N ALA A 121 -3.57 -7.03 -75.85
CA ALA A 121 -3.12 -6.79 -74.48
C ALA A 121 -1.60 -6.58 -74.38
N ARG A 122 -0.82 -7.31 -75.19
CA ARG A 122 0.65 -7.11 -75.26
C ARG A 122 1.10 -5.75 -75.75
N THR A 123 0.25 -5.12 -76.55
CA THR A 123 0.51 -3.81 -77.14
C THR A 123 0.02 -2.69 -76.21
N HIS A 124 -1.07 -2.91 -75.47
CA HIS A 124 -1.79 -1.85 -74.75
C HIS A 124 -1.75 -1.97 -73.22
N ILE A 125 -1.38 -3.12 -72.66
CA ILE A 125 -1.40 -3.39 -71.21
C ILE A 125 0.02 -3.74 -70.71
N ASP A 126 0.56 -4.89 -71.11
CA ASP A 126 1.85 -5.40 -70.65
C ASP A 126 2.49 -6.30 -71.71
N ARG A 127 3.78 -6.11 -72.02
CA ARG A 127 4.47 -6.81 -73.13
C ARG A 127 4.45 -8.34 -73.00
N ASP A 128 4.39 -8.86 -71.78
CA ASP A 128 4.40 -10.30 -71.47
C ASP A 128 3.01 -10.86 -71.16
N TYR A 129 1.95 -10.08 -71.39
CA TYR A 129 0.58 -10.47 -71.09
C TYR A 129 0.18 -11.81 -71.73
N ARG A 130 -0.39 -12.68 -70.90
CA ARG A 130 -1.00 -13.98 -71.24
C ARG A 130 -2.17 -14.25 -70.32
N ILE A 131 -3.23 -14.87 -70.85
CA ILE A 131 -4.32 -15.38 -70.02
C ILE A 131 -3.83 -16.64 -69.29
N LYS A 132 -3.93 -16.63 -67.96
CA LYS A 132 -3.37 -17.66 -67.09
C LYS A 132 -4.33 -18.06 -65.99
N ASP A 133 -4.19 -19.31 -65.53
CA ASP A 133 -4.90 -19.85 -64.37
C ASP A 133 -4.04 -19.73 -63.09
N PHE A 134 -4.70 -19.64 -61.94
CA PHE A 134 -4.09 -19.64 -60.60
C PHE A 134 -5.07 -20.19 -59.56
N GLY A 135 -4.54 -20.60 -58.40
CA GLY A 135 -5.32 -20.80 -57.18
C GLY A 135 -4.71 -20.00 -56.05
N PHE A 136 -5.52 -19.29 -55.26
CA PHE A 136 -5.06 -18.42 -54.16
C PHE A 136 -4.41 -19.17 -52.98
N SER A 137 -4.33 -20.50 -53.04
CA SER A 137 -3.68 -21.37 -52.06
C SER A 137 -2.28 -21.82 -52.53
N GLY A 138 -1.26 -21.01 -52.23
CA GLY A 138 0.07 -21.51 -51.83
C GLY A 138 1.09 -21.94 -52.89
N GLU A 139 0.74 -22.40 -54.08
CA GLU A 139 1.75 -22.84 -55.07
C GLU A 139 1.84 -21.91 -56.29
N ARG A 140 2.89 -21.08 -56.29
CA ARG A 140 3.16 -19.99 -57.24
C ARG A 140 3.68 -20.49 -58.60
N ASN A 141 2.89 -21.27 -59.33
CA ASN A 141 3.20 -21.73 -60.68
C ASN A 141 2.19 -21.18 -61.69
N TRP A 142 2.49 -20.05 -62.33
CA TRP A 142 1.66 -19.48 -63.40
C TRP A 142 1.57 -20.45 -64.57
N ARG A 143 0.35 -20.89 -64.91
CA ARG A 143 0.09 -21.81 -66.02
C ARG A 143 -0.80 -21.16 -67.06
N PRO A 144 -0.62 -21.46 -68.35
CA PRO A 144 -1.58 -21.08 -69.38
C PRO A 144 -3.00 -21.51 -68.97
N ALA A 145 -3.99 -20.64 -69.19
CA ALA A 145 -5.35 -20.95 -68.77
C ALA A 145 -5.92 -22.17 -69.52
N SER A 146 -6.61 -23.02 -68.77
CA SER A 146 -7.29 -24.20 -69.32
C SER A 146 -8.38 -23.79 -70.31
N PRO A 147 -8.66 -24.57 -71.38
CA PRO A 147 -9.75 -24.26 -72.30
C PRO A 147 -11.12 -24.14 -71.59
N ARG A 148 -11.77 -22.99 -71.69
CA ARG A 148 -13.12 -22.68 -71.17
C ARG A 148 -13.90 -21.86 -72.20
N PRO A 149 -15.26 -21.88 -72.18
CA PRO A 149 -16.06 -21.11 -73.14
C PRO A 149 -15.71 -19.62 -73.18
N PHE A 150 -15.44 -19.04 -72.01
CA PHE A 150 -15.04 -17.65 -71.85
C PHE A 150 -14.11 -17.49 -70.64
N TYR A 151 -13.47 -16.33 -70.57
CA TYR A 151 -12.50 -15.94 -69.53
C TYR A 151 -12.80 -14.52 -69.02
N TYR A 152 -12.43 -14.24 -67.78
CA TYR A 152 -12.41 -12.92 -67.17
C TYR A 152 -10.99 -12.56 -66.72
N PRO A 153 -10.06 -12.28 -67.66
CA PRO A 153 -8.69 -11.97 -67.33
C PRO A 153 -8.53 -10.54 -66.78
N ILE A 154 -7.71 -10.35 -65.75
CA ILE A 154 -7.40 -9.02 -65.20
C ILE A 154 -6.62 -8.18 -66.22
N THR A 155 -7.24 -7.09 -66.70
CA THR A 155 -6.64 -6.17 -67.69
C THR A 155 -6.20 -4.84 -67.11
N PHE A 156 -6.80 -4.46 -66.00
CA PHE A 156 -6.56 -3.21 -65.31
C PHE A 156 -6.50 -3.48 -63.81
N MET A 157 -5.59 -2.78 -63.15
CA MET A 157 -5.39 -2.83 -61.71
C MET A 157 -4.87 -1.47 -61.26
N GLU A 158 -5.46 -0.90 -60.21
CA GLU A 158 -4.96 0.28 -59.51
C GLU A 158 -4.98 0.00 -57.99
N PRO A 159 -3.90 0.26 -57.24
CA PRO A 159 -2.62 0.77 -57.73
C PRO A 159 -1.87 -0.28 -58.57
N ALA A 160 -1.09 0.16 -59.56
CA ALA A 160 -0.26 -0.74 -60.35
C ALA A 160 1.00 -1.16 -59.57
N ILE A 161 0.83 -1.99 -58.54
CA ILE A 161 1.91 -2.43 -57.64
C ILE A 161 2.93 -3.24 -58.45
N GLU A 162 4.22 -2.89 -58.34
CA GLU A 162 5.27 -3.48 -59.17
C GLU A 162 5.45 -5.00 -58.94
N GLY A 163 5.23 -5.46 -57.71
CA GLY A 163 5.18 -6.89 -57.35
C GLY A 163 3.90 -7.64 -57.75
N ALA A 164 2.83 -6.91 -58.09
CA ALA A 164 1.53 -7.48 -58.52
C ALA A 164 1.31 -7.39 -60.04
N LYS A 165 2.26 -6.87 -60.83
CA LYS A 165 2.20 -6.93 -62.30
C LYS A 165 2.04 -8.36 -62.81
N SER A 166 2.54 -9.34 -62.06
CA SER A 166 2.33 -10.76 -62.33
C SER A 166 0.87 -11.22 -62.19
N VAL A 167 -0.05 -10.40 -61.68
CA VAL A 167 -1.49 -10.73 -61.59
C VAL A 167 -2.24 -10.38 -62.89
N LEU A 168 -1.70 -9.47 -63.71
CA LEU A 168 -2.30 -9.14 -65.02
C LEU A 168 -2.41 -10.39 -65.89
N GLY A 169 -3.57 -10.58 -66.52
CA GLY A 169 -3.90 -11.75 -67.31
C GLY A 169 -4.42 -12.94 -66.51
N LEU A 170 -4.47 -12.87 -65.18
CA LEU A 170 -5.11 -13.90 -64.36
C LEU A 170 -6.61 -13.96 -64.66
N ASP A 171 -7.11 -15.13 -65.06
CA ASP A 171 -8.55 -15.40 -65.17
C ASP A 171 -9.16 -15.63 -63.79
N VAL A 172 -9.88 -14.62 -63.26
CA VAL A 172 -10.52 -14.72 -61.94
C VAL A 172 -11.65 -15.74 -61.90
N TYR A 173 -12.19 -16.13 -63.06
CA TYR A 173 -13.25 -17.14 -63.15
C TYR A 173 -12.75 -18.58 -62.95
N ALA A 174 -11.42 -18.77 -63.01
CA ALA A 174 -10.76 -20.05 -62.81
C ALA A 174 -10.90 -20.58 -61.37
N ASP A 175 -10.89 -19.66 -60.39
CA ASP A 175 -10.89 -20.01 -58.98
C ASP A 175 -12.32 -20.24 -58.48
N ARG A 176 -12.54 -21.40 -57.84
CA ARG A 176 -13.85 -21.78 -57.29
C ARG A 176 -14.37 -20.78 -56.26
N LYS A 177 -13.50 -20.08 -55.52
CA LYS A 177 -13.88 -19.06 -54.51
C LYS A 177 -14.50 -17.82 -55.15
N PHE A 178 -14.13 -17.50 -56.39
CA PHE A 178 -14.55 -16.28 -57.09
C PHE A 178 -15.64 -16.56 -58.11
N HIS A 179 -15.57 -17.71 -58.78
CA HIS A 179 -16.57 -18.19 -59.72
C HIS A 179 -17.99 -18.06 -59.17
N ALA A 180 -18.24 -18.51 -57.92
CA ALA A 180 -19.55 -18.42 -57.29
C ALA A 180 -20.05 -16.97 -57.12
N ALA A 181 -19.15 -16.04 -56.76
CA ALA A 181 -19.50 -14.63 -56.61
C ALA A 181 -19.74 -13.96 -57.97
N ILE A 182 -18.96 -14.32 -58.99
CA ILE A 182 -19.12 -13.82 -60.37
C ILE A 182 -20.47 -14.27 -60.95
N ASP A 183 -20.81 -15.54 -60.83
CA ASP A 183 -22.10 -16.08 -61.26
C ASP A 183 -23.26 -15.41 -60.51
N GLU A 184 -23.10 -15.17 -59.20
CA GLU A 184 -24.11 -14.51 -58.39
C GLU A 184 -24.35 -13.06 -58.81
N THR A 185 -23.29 -12.29 -59.08
CA THR A 185 -23.45 -10.91 -59.55
C THR A 185 -24.04 -10.85 -60.96
N ILE A 186 -23.72 -11.80 -61.84
CA ILE A 186 -24.34 -11.89 -63.17
C ILE A 186 -25.82 -12.24 -63.02
N ARG A 187 -26.16 -13.24 -62.20
CA ARG A 187 -27.54 -13.71 -61.97
C ARG A 187 -28.44 -12.63 -61.38
N THR A 188 -27.96 -11.95 -60.33
CA THR A 188 -28.76 -10.95 -59.58
C THR A 188 -28.65 -9.54 -60.16
N GLY A 189 -27.56 -9.23 -60.86
CA GLY A 189 -27.19 -7.86 -61.25
C GLY A 189 -26.69 -6.99 -60.09
N ARG A 190 -26.63 -7.52 -58.87
CA ARG A 190 -26.16 -6.83 -57.66
C ARG A 190 -24.69 -7.19 -57.39
N PRO A 191 -23.94 -6.40 -56.62
CA PRO A 191 -22.61 -6.80 -56.20
C PRO A 191 -22.66 -8.09 -55.37
N ALA A 192 -21.63 -8.93 -55.49
CA ALA A 192 -21.49 -10.18 -54.74
C ALA A 192 -20.06 -10.35 -54.23
N VAL A 193 -19.89 -10.98 -53.07
CA VAL A 193 -18.59 -11.12 -52.41
C VAL A 193 -18.01 -12.52 -52.52
N SER A 194 -16.68 -12.61 -52.60
CA SER A 194 -15.95 -13.88 -52.50
C SER A 194 -15.86 -14.37 -51.06
N ALA A 195 -15.50 -15.64 -50.90
CA ALA A 195 -14.88 -16.11 -49.66
C ALA A 195 -13.57 -15.33 -49.38
N PRO A 196 -13.19 -15.13 -48.11
CA PRO A 196 -11.90 -14.56 -47.77
C PRO A 196 -10.73 -15.46 -48.22
N PHE A 197 -9.60 -14.83 -48.54
CA PHE A 197 -8.37 -15.51 -48.97
C PHE A 197 -7.12 -14.73 -48.54
N ASP A 198 -5.96 -15.39 -48.56
CA ASP A 198 -4.70 -14.80 -48.14
C ASP A 198 -4.08 -13.94 -49.25
N LEU A 199 -3.62 -12.75 -48.91
CA LEU A 199 -3.06 -11.76 -49.84
C LEU A 199 -1.57 -11.99 -50.10
N PHE A 200 -1.10 -11.53 -51.26
CA PHE A 200 0.32 -11.62 -51.67
C PHE A 200 1.29 -10.96 -50.68
N GLU A 201 0.89 -9.82 -50.08
CA GLU A 201 1.69 -9.03 -49.15
C GLU A 201 1.53 -9.46 -47.67
N GLY A 202 0.74 -10.51 -47.43
CA GLY A 202 0.35 -10.95 -46.09
C GLY A 202 -0.97 -10.36 -45.62
N GLY A 203 -1.65 -11.06 -44.69
CA GLY A 203 -3.01 -10.73 -44.25
C GLY A 203 -4.09 -11.36 -45.12
N ARG A 204 -5.36 -11.11 -44.76
CA ARG A 204 -6.53 -11.62 -45.49
C ARG A 204 -7.25 -10.51 -46.24
N GLY A 205 -7.95 -10.90 -47.30
CA GLY A 205 -8.80 -10.02 -48.10
C GLY A 205 -10.01 -10.76 -48.64
N TYR A 206 -10.99 -10.00 -49.12
CA TYR A 206 -12.10 -10.53 -49.92
C TYR A 206 -12.34 -9.61 -51.12
N LEU A 207 -12.87 -10.17 -52.20
CA LEU A 207 -13.22 -9.43 -53.40
C LEU A 207 -14.72 -9.16 -53.44
N ILE A 208 -15.09 -7.95 -53.82
CA ILE A 208 -16.46 -7.60 -54.18
C ILE A 208 -16.51 -7.52 -55.70
N PHE A 209 -17.36 -8.34 -56.32
CA PHE A 209 -17.56 -8.39 -57.77
C PHE A 209 -18.84 -7.68 -58.17
N LYS A 210 -18.79 -6.96 -59.29
CA LYS A 210 -19.94 -6.34 -59.92
C LYS A 210 -19.91 -6.56 -61.43
N ALA A 211 -20.92 -7.23 -61.97
CA ALA A 211 -21.09 -7.42 -63.41
C ALA A 211 -21.54 -6.12 -64.10
N ILE A 212 -20.97 -5.85 -65.27
CA ILE A 212 -21.33 -4.74 -66.15
C ILE A 212 -21.94 -5.30 -67.43
N PHE A 213 -23.20 -4.94 -67.66
CA PHE A 213 -23.99 -5.43 -68.78
C PHE A 213 -23.90 -4.49 -69.99
N SER A 214 -24.02 -5.04 -71.19
CA SER A 214 -24.13 -4.25 -72.43
C SER A 214 -25.43 -3.45 -72.50
N SER A 215 -26.48 -3.91 -71.82
CA SER A 215 -27.78 -3.24 -71.70
C SER A 215 -27.95 -2.65 -70.28
N ARG A 216 -28.61 -1.50 -70.17
CA ARG A 216 -28.99 -0.90 -68.86
C ARG A 216 -30.00 -1.75 -68.09
N SER A 217 -30.80 -2.54 -68.81
CA SER A 217 -31.76 -3.48 -68.24
C SER A 217 -31.44 -4.87 -68.79
N PRO A 218 -30.65 -5.67 -68.06
CA PRO A 218 -30.24 -6.99 -68.53
C PRO A 218 -31.42 -7.96 -68.58
N SER A 219 -31.35 -8.92 -69.50
CA SER A 219 -32.40 -9.92 -69.70
C SER A 219 -32.75 -10.70 -68.41
N SER A 220 -34.01 -11.12 -68.31
CA SER A 220 -34.47 -12.05 -67.26
C SER A 220 -34.12 -13.51 -67.59
N ASP A 221 -33.83 -13.82 -68.86
CA ASP A 221 -33.36 -15.13 -69.30
C ASP A 221 -31.87 -15.29 -68.95
N LEU A 222 -31.51 -16.34 -68.20
CA LEU A 222 -30.16 -16.51 -67.67
C LEU A 222 -29.10 -16.64 -68.78
N PRO A 223 -29.24 -17.54 -69.79
CA PRO A 223 -28.28 -17.62 -70.89
C PRO A 223 -28.04 -16.28 -71.60
N ALA A 224 -29.10 -15.54 -71.93
CA ALA A 224 -28.98 -14.20 -72.53
C ALA A 224 -28.28 -13.21 -71.58
N ARG A 225 -28.63 -13.23 -70.29
CA ARG A 225 -28.03 -12.37 -69.26
C ARG A 225 -26.53 -12.61 -69.09
N TYR A 226 -26.09 -13.88 -69.12
CA TYR A 226 -24.67 -14.23 -69.09
C TYR A 226 -23.91 -13.74 -70.34
N ALA A 227 -24.55 -13.74 -71.50
CA ALA A 227 -23.97 -13.19 -72.73
C ALA A 227 -23.90 -11.66 -72.72
N GLU A 228 -24.87 -10.99 -72.08
CA GLU A 228 -24.90 -9.53 -71.91
C GLU A 228 -23.87 -9.02 -70.88
N ALA A 229 -23.37 -9.88 -69.98
CA ALA A 229 -22.32 -9.54 -69.03
C ALA A 229 -20.96 -9.37 -69.72
N THR A 230 -20.68 -8.17 -70.21
CA THR A 230 -19.48 -7.88 -71.02
C THR A 230 -18.20 -7.72 -70.19
N ARG A 231 -18.33 -7.34 -68.91
CA ARG A 231 -17.20 -7.11 -68.00
C ARG A 231 -17.60 -7.43 -66.57
N VAL A 232 -16.60 -7.69 -65.75
CA VAL A 232 -16.70 -7.71 -64.29
C VAL A 232 -15.72 -6.66 -63.75
N VAL A 233 -16.15 -5.97 -62.70
CA VAL A 233 -15.30 -5.15 -61.85
C VAL A 233 -15.10 -5.91 -60.58
N SER A 234 -13.87 -5.97 -60.08
CA SER A 234 -13.61 -6.46 -58.73
C SER A 234 -12.94 -5.39 -57.88
N MET A 235 -13.28 -5.37 -56.61
CA MET A 235 -12.68 -4.48 -55.62
C MET A 235 -12.18 -5.32 -54.45
N LEU A 236 -10.89 -5.24 -54.18
CA LEU A 236 -10.21 -5.97 -53.12
C LEU A 236 -10.26 -5.19 -51.82
N ILE A 237 -10.90 -5.76 -50.80
CA ILE A 237 -10.93 -5.19 -49.46
C ILE A 237 -9.91 -5.91 -48.60
N HIS A 238 -8.99 -5.16 -48.00
CA HIS A 238 -7.99 -5.70 -47.09
C HIS A 238 -8.57 -5.73 -45.67
N THR A 239 -8.71 -6.91 -45.07
CA THR A 239 -9.47 -7.07 -43.82
C THR A 239 -8.82 -6.37 -42.64
N ASN A 240 -7.49 -6.51 -42.48
CA ASN A 240 -6.76 -5.81 -41.40
C ASN A 240 -6.84 -4.27 -41.50
N LYS A 241 -6.98 -3.69 -42.72
CA LYS A 241 -7.17 -2.24 -42.90
C LYS A 241 -8.65 -1.85 -42.73
N PHE A 242 -9.55 -2.73 -43.17
CA PHE A 242 -10.98 -2.61 -42.97
C PHE A 242 -11.38 -2.59 -41.49
N LEU A 243 -10.60 -3.26 -40.63
CA LEU A 243 -10.76 -3.30 -39.18
C LEU A 243 -9.45 -2.92 -38.46
N SER A 244 -8.86 -1.78 -38.86
CA SER A 244 -7.60 -1.30 -38.29
C SER A 244 -7.66 -1.12 -36.77
N ARG A 245 -6.75 -1.79 -36.05
CA ARG A 245 -6.66 -1.73 -34.58
C ARG A 245 -6.32 -0.35 -34.03
N ASP A 246 -5.64 0.48 -34.81
CA ASP A 246 -5.21 1.82 -34.38
C ASP A 246 -6.37 2.83 -34.38
N GLU A 247 -7.46 2.51 -35.09
CA GLU A 247 -8.67 3.33 -35.19
C GLU A 247 -9.81 2.80 -34.30
N LEU A 248 -9.63 1.63 -33.68
CA LEU A 248 -10.60 1.06 -32.76
C LEU A 248 -10.48 1.72 -31.37
N PRO A 249 -11.60 2.02 -30.69
CA PRO A 249 -11.58 2.73 -29.41
C PRO A 249 -10.82 2.01 -28.28
N SER A 250 -10.65 0.68 -28.37
CA SER A 250 -10.26 -0.13 -27.22
C SER A 250 -9.55 -1.44 -27.61
N LYS A 251 -8.48 -1.77 -26.88
CA LYS A 251 -7.63 -2.96 -27.11
C LYS A 251 -8.15 -4.25 -26.46
N TRP A 252 -9.27 -4.20 -25.74
CA TRP A 252 -9.79 -5.32 -24.93
C TRP A 252 -10.98 -6.05 -25.55
N PHE A 253 -11.27 -5.80 -26.83
CA PHE A 253 -12.36 -6.41 -27.56
C PHE A 253 -11.85 -7.51 -28.49
N SER A 254 -12.52 -8.66 -28.48
CA SER A 254 -12.48 -9.54 -29.65
C SER A 254 -13.56 -9.08 -30.62
N MET A 255 -13.22 -9.01 -31.89
CA MET A 255 -14.16 -8.66 -32.95
C MET A 255 -14.09 -9.73 -34.02
N ARG A 256 -15.25 -10.10 -34.53
CA ARG A 256 -15.41 -11.05 -35.62
C ARG A 256 -16.42 -10.53 -36.62
N LEU A 257 -16.01 -10.53 -37.87
CA LEU A 257 -16.89 -10.28 -39.00
C LEU A 257 -16.93 -11.56 -39.83
N TYR A 258 -18.11 -12.15 -40.02
CA TYR A 258 -18.25 -13.39 -40.78
C TYR A 258 -19.38 -13.32 -41.79
N HIS A 259 -19.21 -14.05 -42.90
CA HIS A 259 -20.21 -14.10 -43.96
C HIS A 259 -21.38 -15.03 -43.56
N ARG A 260 -22.62 -14.54 -43.64
CA ARG A 260 -23.84 -15.24 -43.19
C ARG A 260 -24.05 -16.62 -43.84
N GLY A 261 -23.56 -16.80 -45.07
CA GLY A 261 -23.65 -18.07 -45.81
C GLY A 261 -22.70 -19.20 -45.39
N TYR A 262 -21.80 -18.96 -44.42
CA TYR A 262 -20.85 -19.96 -43.93
C TYR A 262 -21.21 -20.40 -42.50
N ASP A 263 -20.78 -21.60 -42.11
CA ASP A 263 -20.91 -22.05 -40.71
C ASP A 263 -20.12 -21.10 -39.79
N ARG A 264 -20.76 -20.71 -38.70
CA ARG A 264 -20.27 -19.74 -37.71
C ARG A 264 -18.95 -20.15 -37.05
N ASN A 265 -18.68 -21.46 -37.04
CA ASN A 265 -17.44 -22.03 -36.50
C ASN A 265 -16.38 -22.33 -37.56
N SER A 266 -16.66 -22.09 -38.85
CA SER A 266 -15.70 -22.32 -39.93
C SER A 266 -14.73 -21.15 -40.06
N GLU A 267 -13.42 -21.45 -40.06
CA GLU A 267 -12.37 -20.44 -40.30
C GLU A 267 -12.41 -19.86 -41.73
N ASP A 268 -13.08 -20.55 -42.65
CA ASP A 268 -13.22 -20.12 -44.05
C ASP A 268 -14.24 -18.98 -44.24
N GLY A 269 -15.18 -18.81 -43.30
CA GLY A 269 -16.19 -17.74 -43.33
C GLY A 269 -15.79 -16.47 -42.57
N SER A 270 -14.70 -16.52 -41.81
CA SER A 270 -14.21 -15.41 -40.98
C SER A 270 -13.38 -14.45 -41.82
N ILE A 271 -13.89 -13.23 -41.97
CA ILE A 271 -13.25 -12.14 -42.73
C ILE A 271 -12.12 -11.55 -41.90
N ASP A 272 -12.36 -11.34 -40.60
CA ASP A 272 -11.34 -10.94 -39.64
C ASP A 272 -11.68 -11.46 -38.24
N ARG A 273 -10.65 -11.73 -37.45
CA ARG A 273 -10.77 -12.26 -36.10
C ARG A 273 -9.65 -11.69 -35.23
N ILE A 274 -10.06 -10.94 -34.21
CA ILE A 274 -9.16 -10.56 -33.10
C ILE A 274 -9.46 -11.51 -31.95
N ASP A 275 -8.55 -12.44 -31.67
CA ASP A 275 -8.68 -13.35 -30.54
C ASP A 275 -8.34 -12.66 -29.20
N PRO A 276 -9.10 -12.93 -28.13
CA PRO A 276 -8.81 -12.37 -26.83
C PRO A 276 -7.52 -12.96 -26.24
N GLU A 277 -6.85 -12.22 -25.36
CA GLU A 277 -5.82 -12.80 -24.50
C GLU A 277 -6.42 -13.98 -23.72
N PRO A 278 -5.74 -15.14 -23.68
CA PRO A 278 -6.28 -16.32 -23.02
C PRO A 278 -6.39 -16.08 -21.50
N ARG A 279 -7.61 -15.81 -21.02
CA ARG A 279 -7.91 -15.79 -19.58
C ARG A 279 -8.13 -17.21 -19.04
N SER A 280 -7.67 -17.44 -17.81
CA SER A 280 -7.70 -18.75 -17.14
C SER A 280 -9.11 -19.33 -17.04
N ARG A 281 -9.23 -20.67 -17.00
CA ARG A 281 -10.54 -21.36 -16.90
C ARG A 281 -11.37 -20.89 -15.71
N LEU A 282 -10.71 -20.55 -14.60
CA LEU A 282 -11.34 -20.10 -13.37
C LEU A 282 -12.01 -18.72 -13.52
N ILE A 283 -11.43 -17.82 -14.32
CA ILE A 283 -12.01 -16.49 -14.57
C ILE A 283 -13.29 -16.63 -15.42
N ARG A 284 -13.28 -17.53 -16.43
CA ARG A 284 -14.44 -17.75 -17.31
C ARG A 284 -15.65 -18.34 -16.57
N SER A 285 -15.42 -19.15 -15.54
CA SER A 285 -16.52 -19.72 -14.74
C SER A 285 -17.13 -18.74 -13.74
N VAL A 286 -16.36 -17.73 -13.31
CA VAL A 286 -16.77 -16.82 -12.23
C VAL A 286 -17.34 -15.51 -12.79
N PHE A 287 -16.81 -15.02 -13.92
CA PHE A 287 -17.19 -13.73 -14.48
C PHE A 287 -17.91 -13.88 -15.83
N PRO A 288 -18.94 -13.06 -16.11
CA PRO A 288 -19.70 -13.14 -17.34
C PRO A 288 -18.85 -12.73 -18.56
N GLU A 289 -19.16 -13.32 -19.70
CA GLU A 289 -18.71 -12.85 -21.01
C GLU A 289 -19.77 -11.89 -21.57
N PHE A 290 -19.33 -10.75 -22.10
CA PHE A 290 -20.21 -9.84 -22.84
C PHE A 290 -20.10 -10.11 -24.33
N VAL A 291 -21.25 -10.18 -24.99
CA VAL A 291 -21.36 -10.49 -26.42
C VAL A 291 -22.34 -9.50 -27.05
N PHE A 292 -21.95 -8.88 -28.16
CA PHE A 292 -22.78 -8.01 -28.98
C PHE A 292 -22.80 -8.57 -30.40
N GLU A 293 -24.00 -8.83 -30.92
CA GLU A 293 -24.22 -9.42 -32.23
C GLU A 293 -25.27 -8.63 -33.01
N ARG A 294 -24.95 -8.22 -34.24
CA ARG A 294 -25.91 -7.59 -35.17
C ARG A 294 -25.61 -7.96 -36.62
N SER A 295 -26.66 -8.11 -37.42
CA SER A 295 -26.52 -8.21 -38.87
C SER A 295 -26.30 -6.84 -39.50
N LEU A 296 -25.35 -6.74 -40.42
CA LEU A 296 -25.12 -5.52 -41.18
C LEU A 296 -26.18 -5.36 -42.28
N PRO A 297 -26.67 -4.14 -42.55
CA PRO A 297 -27.78 -3.89 -43.46
C PRO A 297 -27.33 -3.79 -44.93
N SER A 298 -26.41 -4.66 -45.38
CA SER A 298 -26.00 -4.72 -46.78
C SER A 298 -26.45 -6.04 -47.40
N GLU A 299 -27.25 -5.94 -48.47
CA GLU A 299 -27.66 -7.13 -49.24
C GLU A 299 -26.50 -7.71 -50.06
N SER A 300 -25.54 -6.88 -50.45
CA SER A 300 -24.38 -7.27 -51.28
C SER A 300 -23.24 -7.85 -50.43
N GLN A 301 -23.15 -7.45 -49.16
CA GLN A 301 -22.14 -7.86 -48.19
C GLN A 301 -22.84 -8.38 -46.92
N PRO A 302 -23.43 -9.59 -46.95
CA PRO A 302 -24.29 -10.12 -45.88
C PRO A 302 -23.46 -10.61 -44.70
N PHE A 303 -22.79 -9.69 -44.01
CA PHE A 303 -21.93 -9.99 -42.88
C PHE A 303 -22.67 -9.87 -41.55
N GLU A 304 -22.29 -10.73 -40.62
CA GLU A 304 -22.69 -10.61 -39.22
C GLU A 304 -21.52 -10.07 -38.40
N PHE A 305 -21.81 -9.03 -37.63
CA PHE A 305 -20.87 -8.33 -36.79
C PHE A 305 -21.01 -8.82 -35.35
N GLU A 306 -19.90 -9.30 -34.80
CA GLU A 306 -19.83 -9.82 -33.44
C GLU A 306 -18.66 -9.18 -32.70
N THR A 307 -18.90 -8.70 -31.49
CA THR A 307 -17.84 -8.34 -30.55
C THR A 307 -18.04 -9.08 -29.24
N ARG A 308 -16.92 -9.40 -28.57
CA ARG A 308 -16.93 -10.01 -27.24
C ARG A 308 -15.90 -9.38 -26.32
N ARG A 309 -16.21 -9.42 -25.03
CA ARG A 309 -15.29 -8.99 -23.96
C ARG A 309 -15.46 -9.89 -22.74
N GLN A 310 -14.36 -10.51 -22.30
CA GLN A 310 -14.34 -11.32 -21.08
C GLN A 310 -14.07 -10.43 -19.86
N VAL A 311 -15.02 -10.34 -18.94
CA VAL A 311 -14.86 -9.60 -17.69
C VAL A 311 -13.92 -10.35 -16.75
N GLY A 312 -13.20 -9.64 -15.88
CA GLY A 312 -12.27 -10.23 -14.91
C GLY A 312 -12.20 -9.44 -13.60
N LEU A 313 -11.05 -9.49 -12.92
CA LEU A 313 -10.86 -8.86 -11.61
C LEU A 313 -10.98 -7.33 -11.60
N GLU A 314 -11.00 -6.70 -12.78
CA GLU A 314 -11.31 -5.28 -12.97
C GLU A 314 -12.68 -4.86 -12.40
N VAL A 315 -13.58 -5.83 -12.16
CA VAL A 315 -14.87 -5.62 -11.46
C VAL A 315 -14.67 -5.23 -9.99
N ILE A 316 -13.55 -5.57 -9.38
CA ILE A 316 -13.25 -5.28 -7.98
C ILE A 316 -12.44 -3.99 -7.92
N ARG A 317 -13.13 -2.88 -7.66
CA ARG A 317 -12.48 -1.59 -7.45
C ARG A 317 -11.87 -1.53 -6.04
N PRO A 318 -10.54 -1.38 -5.89
CA PRO A 318 -9.87 -1.55 -4.61
C PRO A 318 -10.34 -0.55 -3.55
N LEU A 319 -10.47 0.72 -3.92
CA LEU A 319 -10.85 1.79 -2.99
C LEU A 319 -12.25 1.62 -2.37
N PRO A 320 -13.35 1.51 -3.14
CA PRO A 320 -14.68 1.32 -2.55
C PRO A 320 -14.79 -0.01 -1.80
N THR A 321 -14.13 -1.09 -2.27
CA THR A 321 -14.11 -2.36 -1.56
C THR A 321 -13.45 -2.22 -0.18
N VAL A 322 -12.28 -1.58 -0.08
CA VAL A 322 -11.60 -1.35 1.20
C VAL A 322 -12.45 -0.47 2.12
N LEU A 323 -13.05 0.61 1.61
CA LEU A 323 -13.94 1.47 2.40
C LEU A 323 -15.14 0.70 2.96
N THR A 324 -15.78 -0.16 2.18
CA THR A 324 -16.89 -1.00 2.67
C THR A 324 -16.46 -2.00 3.74
N LEU A 325 -15.26 -2.60 3.61
CA LEU A 325 -14.71 -3.53 4.61
C LEU A 325 -14.38 -2.82 5.93
N VAL A 326 -13.81 -1.62 5.86
CA VAL A 326 -13.52 -0.81 7.05
C VAL A 326 -14.81 -0.37 7.74
N ALA A 327 -15.81 0.09 6.99
CA ALA A 327 -17.09 0.48 7.53
C ALA A 327 -17.84 -0.70 8.18
N SER A 328 -17.86 -1.87 7.53
CA SER A 328 -18.50 -3.06 8.09
C SER A 328 -17.79 -3.56 9.35
N LEU A 329 -16.45 -3.44 9.42
CA LEU A 329 -15.67 -3.80 10.60
C LEU A 329 -15.97 -2.85 11.77
N ALA A 330 -16.04 -1.54 11.51
CA ALA A 330 -16.37 -0.54 12.51
C ALA A 330 -17.77 -0.74 13.10
N ILE A 331 -18.77 -1.04 12.27
CA ILE A 331 -20.15 -1.35 12.72
C ILE A 331 -20.18 -2.61 13.59
N THR A 332 -19.43 -3.65 13.20
CA THR A 332 -19.36 -4.90 13.97
C THR A 332 -18.69 -4.69 15.33
N ALA A 333 -17.59 -3.92 15.37
CA ALA A 333 -16.91 -3.55 16.60
C ALA A 333 -17.82 -2.74 17.53
N LEU A 334 -18.55 -1.74 16.99
CA LEU A 334 -19.50 -0.94 17.74
C LEU A 334 -20.64 -1.81 18.32
N SER A 335 -21.15 -2.75 17.53
CA SER A 335 -22.20 -3.68 17.97
C SER A 335 -21.74 -4.57 19.14
N LEU A 336 -20.50 -5.06 19.09
CA LEU A 336 -19.89 -5.81 20.20
C LEU A 336 -19.74 -4.96 21.46
N VAL A 337 -19.37 -3.68 21.33
CA VAL A 337 -19.29 -2.74 22.46
C VAL A 337 -20.67 -2.53 23.09
N ILE A 338 -21.71 -2.33 22.29
CA ILE A 338 -23.09 -2.15 22.78
C ILE A 338 -23.59 -3.41 23.50
N LEU A 339 -23.37 -4.59 22.93
CA LEU A 339 -23.74 -5.87 23.55
C LEU A 339 -23.01 -6.06 24.89
N ARG A 340 -21.73 -5.69 24.96
CA ARG A 340 -20.95 -5.69 26.20
C ARG A 340 -21.56 -4.77 27.24
N GLN A 341 -21.89 -3.52 26.88
CA GLN A 341 -22.48 -2.58 27.83
C GLN A 341 -23.82 -3.09 28.39
N ARG A 342 -24.69 -3.67 27.55
CA ARG A 342 -25.95 -4.27 28.01
C ARG A 342 -25.73 -5.44 28.98
N LYS A 343 -24.73 -6.29 28.72
CA LYS A 343 -24.39 -7.41 29.62
C LYS A 343 -23.88 -6.91 30.98
N VAL A 344 -23.05 -5.87 30.98
CA VAL A 344 -22.51 -5.24 32.20
C VAL A 344 -23.61 -4.53 33.00
N ALA A 345 -24.57 -3.88 32.35
CA ALA A 345 -25.70 -3.25 33.05
C ALA A 345 -26.57 -4.30 33.77
N LYS A 346 -26.81 -5.45 33.13
CA LYS A 346 -27.59 -6.55 33.72
C LYS A 346 -26.87 -7.23 34.90
N SER A 347 -25.54 -7.32 34.86
CA SER A 347 -24.77 -7.87 35.99
C SER A 347 -24.77 -6.93 37.20
N LYS A 348 -24.71 -5.61 36.99
CA LYS A 348 -24.75 -4.61 38.08
C LYS A 348 -26.06 -4.63 38.86
N ALA A 349 -27.20 -4.89 38.21
CA ALA A 349 -28.51 -4.92 38.88
C ALA A 349 -28.64 -6.10 39.86
N LEU A 350 -28.14 -7.29 39.49
CA LEU A 350 -28.11 -8.48 40.35
C LEU A 350 -27.11 -8.34 41.51
N GLU A 351 -26.08 -7.51 41.31
CA GLU A 351 -25.03 -7.24 42.29
C GLU A 351 -25.52 -6.38 43.47
N VAL A 352 -26.49 -5.48 43.23
CA VAL A 352 -27.09 -4.61 44.27
C VAL A 352 -27.94 -5.40 45.26
N GLU A 353 -28.68 -6.41 44.81
CA GLU A 353 -29.50 -7.25 45.68
C GLU A 353 -28.62 -8.15 46.58
N GLN A 354 -27.56 -8.73 46.01
CA GLN A 354 -26.55 -9.45 46.79
C GLN A 354 -25.68 -8.54 47.66
N ARG A 355 -25.70 -7.21 47.44
CA ARG A 355 -24.92 -6.21 48.18
C ARG A 355 -25.46 -6.00 49.59
N MET A 356 -26.77 -5.94 49.77
CA MET A 356 -27.41 -5.74 51.08
C MET A 356 -27.16 -6.91 52.03
N PHE A 357 -27.26 -8.16 51.55
CA PHE A 357 -26.96 -9.35 52.35
C PHE A 357 -25.45 -9.46 52.64
N ARG A 358 -24.61 -9.18 51.64
CA ARG A 358 -23.17 -9.06 51.84
C ARG A 358 -22.79 -7.88 52.71
N GLU A 359 -23.56 -6.81 52.87
CA GLU A 359 -23.15 -5.66 53.70
C GLU A 359 -23.18 -6.00 55.20
N ARG A 360 -24.11 -6.83 55.66
CA ARG A 360 -24.09 -7.37 57.03
C ARG A 360 -22.97 -8.38 57.25
N GLU A 361 -22.80 -9.32 56.32
CA GLU A 361 -21.71 -10.31 56.38
C GLU A 361 -20.34 -9.62 56.23
N ARG A 362 -20.24 -8.63 55.34
CA ARG A 362 -19.06 -7.76 55.19
C ARG A 362 -18.86 -6.91 56.42
N ALA A 363 -19.84 -6.33 57.10
CA ALA A 363 -19.56 -5.53 58.29
C ALA A 363 -18.83 -6.37 59.36
N MET A 364 -19.27 -7.61 59.55
CA MET A 364 -18.63 -8.55 60.49
C MET A 364 -17.27 -9.07 59.99
N VAL A 365 -17.18 -9.45 58.71
CA VAL A 365 -15.93 -9.88 58.07
C VAL A 365 -14.94 -8.73 57.95
N ILE A 366 -15.40 -7.49 57.74
CA ILE A 366 -14.60 -6.25 57.71
C ILE A 366 -13.97 -6.10 59.07
N LEU A 367 -14.75 -6.03 60.16
CA LEU A 367 -14.20 -5.90 61.53
C LEU A 367 -13.20 -7.01 61.88
N GLN A 368 -13.48 -8.26 61.48
CA GLN A 368 -12.56 -9.40 61.68
C GLN A 368 -11.33 -9.42 60.75
N SER A 369 -11.36 -8.69 59.62
CA SER A 369 -10.26 -8.62 58.65
C SER A 369 -9.55 -7.26 58.62
N ILE A 370 -9.96 -6.30 59.46
CA ILE A 370 -9.23 -5.05 59.67
C ILE A 370 -7.82 -5.42 60.11
N ALA A 371 -6.82 -4.93 59.36
CA ALA A 371 -5.41 -5.25 59.58
C ALA A 371 -4.82 -4.56 60.83
N ASP A 372 -5.56 -3.60 61.39
CA ASP A 372 -5.27 -2.93 62.65
C ASP A 372 -6.07 -3.64 63.76
N ALA A 373 -5.51 -3.70 64.96
CA ALA A 373 -6.19 -4.21 66.13
C ALA A 373 -7.34 -3.26 66.50
N VAL A 374 -8.56 -3.77 66.55
CA VAL A 374 -9.76 -3.01 66.90
C VAL A 374 -10.42 -3.64 68.12
N LEU A 375 -10.60 -2.82 69.15
CA LEU A 375 -11.27 -3.17 70.40
C LEU A 375 -12.46 -2.24 70.61
N THR A 376 -13.57 -2.75 71.12
CA THR A 376 -14.65 -1.91 71.67
C THR A 376 -14.78 -2.16 73.15
N VAL A 377 -15.07 -1.11 73.90
CA VAL A 377 -15.18 -1.13 75.35
C VAL A 377 -16.47 -0.46 75.78
N ASP A 378 -17.05 -0.94 76.88
CA ASP A 378 -18.23 -0.35 77.50
C ASP A 378 -17.89 0.94 78.28
N ARG A 379 -18.89 1.55 78.92
CA ARG A 379 -18.72 2.76 79.74
C ARG A 379 -17.81 2.57 80.95
N ASN A 380 -17.58 1.33 81.39
CA ASN A 380 -16.75 1.00 82.54
C ASN A 380 -15.32 0.59 82.13
N GLY A 381 -15.00 0.62 80.83
CA GLY A 381 -13.70 0.22 80.30
C GLY A 381 -13.51 -1.29 80.18
N VAL A 382 -14.60 -2.06 80.17
CA VAL A 382 -14.58 -3.51 79.92
C VAL A 382 -14.66 -3.77 78.42
N VAL A 383 -13.76 -4.59 77.89
CA VAL A 383 -13.73 -4.92 76.46
C VAL A 383 -14.93 -5.79 76.05
N GLU A 384 -15.78 -5.28 75.16
CA GLU A 384 -16.96 -5.99 74.61
C GLU A 384 -16.63 -6.78 73.34
N TYR A 385 -15.71 -6.25 72.53
CA TYR A 385 -15.30 -6.88 71.27
C TYR A 385 -13.81 -6.64 71.03
N ALA A 386 -13.15 -7.65 70.47
CA ALA A 386 -11.79 -7.58 69.97
C ALA A 386 -11.71 -8.35 68.67
N ASN A 387 -11.12 -7.76 67.63
CA ASN A 387 -10.86 -8.48 66.38
C ASN A 387 -9.66 -9.45 66.52
N PRO A 388 -9.48 -10.43 65.62
CA PRO A 388 -8.39 -11.40 65.71
C PRO A 388 -6.97 -10.78 65.67
N VAL A 389 -6.81 -9.59 65.09
CA VAL A 389 -5.52 -8.89 65.06
C VAL A 389 -5.08 -8.47 66.47
N CYS A 390 -6.03 -8.24 67.38
CA CYS A 390 -5.72 -7.99 68.79
C CYS A 390 -4.98 -9.17 69.43
N GLU A 391 -5.28 -10.42 69.05
CA GLU A 391 -4.58 -11.59 69.59
C GLU A 391 -3.11 -11.60 69.20
N VAL A 392 -2.82 -11.25 67.95
CA VAL A 392 -1.45 -11.21 67.41
C VAL A 392 -0.68 -10.02 67.94
N LEU A 393 -1.31 -8.84 68.00
CA LEU A 393 -0.66 -7.61 68.46
C LEU A 393 -0.33 -7.69 69.96
N LEU A 394 -1.29 -8.13 70.78
CA LEU A 394 -1.19 -8.18 72.24
C LEU A 394 -0.59 -9.49 72.77
N ALA A 395 -0.43 -10.51 71.92
CA ALA A 395 0.01 -11.85 72.29
C ALA A 395 -0.87 -12.52 73.38
N LYS A 396 -2.18 -12.20 73.41
CA LYS A 396 -3.20 -12.71 74.33
C LYS A 396 -4.34 -13.35 73.54
N SER A 397 -5.01 -14.38 74.07
CA SER A 397 -6.18 -14.96 73.39
C SER A 397 -7.41 -14.07 73.50
N GLN A 398 -8.34 -14.16 72.56
CA GLN A 398 -9.56 -13.35 72.50
C GLN A 398 -10.43 -13.52 73.76
N ASN A 399 -10.44 -14.74 74.34
CA ASN A 399 -11.15 -15.03 75.59
C ASN A 399 -10.51 -14.38 76.82
N ALA A 400 -9.22 -14.04 76.77
CA ALA A 400 -8.53 -13.30 77.82
C ALA A 400 -8.63 -11.78 77.62
N ILE A 401 -8.93 -11.34 76.40
CA ILE A 401 -9.09 -9.93 76.04
C ILE A 401 -10.53 -9.45 76.31
N VAL A 402 -11.54 -10.17 75.82
CA VAL A 402 -12.96 -9.80 75.95
C VAL A 402 -13.43 -10.08 77.38
N GLY A 403 -14.06 -9.08 78.01
CA GLY A 403 -14.50 -9.11 79.41
C GLY A 403 -13.47 -8.63 80.43
N SER A 404 -12.24 -8.34 79.99
CA SER A 404 -11.17 -7.78 80.83
C SER A 404 -11.18 -6.24 80.81
N SER A 405 -10.56 -5.63 81.83
CA SER A 405 -10.34 -4.18 81.88
C SER A 405 -9.33 -3.75 80.82
N ILE A 406 -9.60 -2.64 80.13
CA ILE A 406 -8.75 -2.14 79.05
C ILE A 406 -7.34 -1.74 79.51
N ASP A 407 -7.18 -1.25 80.74
CA ASP A 407 -5.88 -0.86 81.27
C ASP A 407 -4.96 -2.07 81.53
N ASP A 408 -5.54 -3.26 81.77
CA ASP A 408 -4.79 -4.53 81.91
C ASP A 408 -4.47 -5.18 80.55
N VAL A 409 -5.26 -4.85 79.53
CA VAL A 409 -5.14 -5.37 78.17
C VAL A 409 -4.14 -4.55 77.34
N LEU A 410 -4.09 -3.23 77.55
CA LEU A 410 -3.28 -2.28 76.78
C LEU A 410 -2.28 -1.50 77.67
N PRO A 411 -1.16 -2.11 78.10
CA PRO A 411 -0.07 -1.39 78.75
C PRO A 411 0.71 -0.57 77.71
N ILE A 412 0.22 0.63 77.40
CA ILE A 412 0.89 1.57 76.49
C ILE A 412 1.95 2.35 77.27
N GLY A 413 3.20 2.20 76.83
CA GLY A 413 4.32 2.98 77.31
C GLY A 413 4.55 4.21 76.42
N TYR A 414 5.03 5.28 77.05
CA TYR A 414 5.51 6.48 76.38
C TYR A 414 6.99 6.64 76.67
N ASP A 415 7.72 7.25 75.74
CA ASP A 415 9.13 7.55 75.96
C ASP A 415 9.32 8.50 77.17
N LEU A 416 10.47 8.41 77.84
CA LEU A 416 10.75 8.88 79.21
C LEU A 416 10.45 10.37 79.49
N ALA A 417 10.18 11.20 78.48
CA ALA A 417 9.86 12.61 78.63
C ALA A 417 8.38 12.92 78.98
N ARG A 418 7.46 11.93 79.01
CA ARG A 418 6.00 12.16 79.14
C ARG A 418 5.31 11.37 80.27
N GLN A 419 6.01 11.07 81.38
CA GLN A 419 5.56 10.17 82.46
C GLN A 419 4.28 10.54 83.25
N MET A 420 3.57 11.63 82.94
CA MET A 420 2.28 11.95 83.54
C MET A 420 1.26 12.37 82.47
N GLN A 421 0.67 11.39 81.79
CA GLN A 421 -0.61 11.56 81.09
C GLN A 421 -1.57 10.49 81.57
N SER A 422 -2.83 10.91 81.82
CA SER A 422 -3.97 10.01 82.04
C SER A 422 -4.11 9.05 80.85
N SER A 423 -4.66 7.84 81.08
CA SER A 423 -4.95 6.87 80.03
C SER A 423 -5.70 7.55 78.86
N PRO A 424 -5.20 7.50 77.60
CA PRO A 424 -5.85 8.15 76.45
C PRO A 424 -7.28 7.68 76.22
N PHE A 425 -7.57 6.44 76.63
CA PHE A 425 -8.91 5.88 76.65
C PHE A 425 -9.81 6.58 77.67
N LEU A 426 -9.33 6.77 78.90
CA LEU A 426 -10.08 7.46 79.94
C LEU A 426 -10.36 8.92 79.55
N GLU A 427 -9.39 9.56 78.91
CA GLU A 427 -9.55 10.91 78.36
C GLU A 427 -10.64 10.96 77.27
N CYS A 428 -10.66 9.97 76.36
CA CYS A 428 -11.70 9.83 75.33
C CYS A 428 -13.11 9.69 75.92
N LEU A 429 -13.28 8.90 76.98
CA LEU A 429 -14.59 8.73 77.63
C LEU A 429 -15.03 9.97 78.42
N LEU A 430 -14.11 10.62 79.12
CA LEU A 430 -14.42 11.80 79.94
C LEU A 430 -14.73 13.02 79.08
N GLN A 431 -13.96 13.24 78.00
CA GLN A 431 -14.13 14.39 77.12
C GLN A 431 -15.17 14.13 76.00
N GLN A 432 -15.57 12.86 75.79
CA GLN A 432 -16.45 12.44 74.70
C GLN A 432 -15.95 12.88 73.31
N THR A 433 -14.64 12.91 73.15
CA THR A 433 -13.94 13.28 71.91
C THR A 433 -12.94 12.20 71.54
N ALA A 434 -12.61 12.11 70.25
CA ALA A 434 -11.58 11.17 69.80
C ALA A 434 -10.20 11.63 70.29
N VAL A 435 -9.44 10.72 70.88
CA VAL A 435 -8.09 10.96 71.40
C VAL A 435 -7.11 10.12 70.60
N GLN A 436 -6.11 10.78 70.02
CA GLN A 436 -5.01 10.12 69.32
C GLN A 436 -3.95 9.69 70.32
N LEU A 437 -3.37 8.51 70.11
CA LEU A 437 -2.19 8.12 70.87
C LEU A 437 -1.03 9.06 70.50
N PRO A 438 -0.23 9.49 71.48
CA PRO A 438 0.95 10.29 71.22
C PRO A 438 1.92 9.60 70.25
N ASP A 439 2.64 10.39 69.45
CA ASP A 439 3.69 9.87 68.59
C ASP A 439 4.71 9.02 69.37
N HIS A 440 5.17 7.93 68.75
CA HIS A 440 6.10 6.96 69.33
C HIS A 440 5.56 6.18 70.54
N SER A 441 4.23 6.03 70.62
CA SER A 441 3.62 5.10 71.57
C SER A 441 4.05 3.66 71.28
N TYR A 442 4.40 2.92 72.33
CA TYR A 442 4.76 1.51 72.19
C TYR A 442 3.94 0.65 73.14
N LEU A 443 3.51 -0.50 72.64
CA LEU A 443 2.90 -1.55 73.44
C LEU A 443 4.01 -2.39 74.09
N VAL A 444 3.89 -2.65 75.39
CA VAL A 444 4.77 -3.60 76.10
C VAL A 444 4.07 -4.94 76.25
N ARG A 445 4.60 -5.99 75.61
CA ARG A 445 4.07 -7.35 75.74
C ARG A 445 4.54 -8.01 77.04
N GLU A 446 3.88 -9.11 77.44
CA GLU A 446 4.24 -9.88 78.65
C GLU A 446 5.68 -10.43 78.63
N ASN A 447 6.26 -10.62 77.44
CA ASN A 447 7.66 -11.02 77.23
C ASN A 447 8.66 -9.84 77.26
N ALA A 448 8.22 -8.64 77.67
CA ALA A 448 8.98 -7.37 77.66
C ALA A 448 9.39 -6.84 76.27
N GLU A 449 8.86 -7.39 75.18
CA GLU A 449 9.02 -6.86 73.82
C GLU A 449 8.25 -5.54 73.65
N ARG A 450 8.85 -4.56 72.96
CA ARG A 450 8.21 -3.27 72.64
C ARG A 450 7.81 -3.25 71.17
N VAL A 451 6.51 -3.09 70.90
CA VAL A 451 5.97 -2.94 69.54
C VAL A 451 5.54 -1.50 69.35
N LEU A 452 6.09 -0.83 68.34
CA LEU A 452 5.68 0.53 67.99
C LEU A 452 4.28 0.51 67.40
N VAL A 453 3.38 1.30 67.99
CA VAL A 453 1.98 1.34 67.58
C VAL A 453 1.53 2.79 67.37
N GLU A 454 0.72 2.99 66.35
CA GLU A 454 -0.09 4.20 66.20
C GLU A 454 -1.54 3.84 66.46
N GLY A 455 -2.33 4.76 67.00
CA GLY A 455 -3.72 4.44 67.27
C GLY A 455 -4.53 5.59 67.80
N SER A 456 -5.82 5.32 67.98
CA SER A 456 -6.77 6.29 68.52
C SER A 456 -7.87 5.60 69.29
N ALA A 457 -8.38 6.29 70.32
CA ALA A 457 -9.65 5.98 70.95
C ALA A 457 -10.72 6.95 70.44
N SER A 458 -11.92 6.46 70.16
CA SER A 458 -13.05 7.27 69.71
C SER A 458 -14.33 6.86 70.45
N PRO A 459 -15.17 7.80 70.92
CA PRO A 459 -16.39 7.47 71.62
C PRO A 459 -17.42 6.84 70.66
N LEU A 460 -18.13 5.83 71.15
CA LEU A 460 -19.24 5.19 70.44
C LEU A 460 -20.56 5.74 70.99
N PHE A 461 -21.44 6.22 70.13
CA PHE A 461 -22.78 6.70 70.50
C PHE A 461 -23.86 5.79 69.93
N ASP A 462 -24.96 5.61 70.66
CA ASP A 462 -26.14 4.89 70.17
C ASP A 462 -27.03 5.77 69.25
N GLN A 463 -28.15 5.22 68.78
CA GLN A 463 -29.09 5.94 67.89
C GLN A 463 -29.74 7.16 68.54
N GLU A 464 -29.70 7.26 69.87
CA GLU A 464 -30.26 8.34 70.68
C GLU A 464 -29.17 9.34 71.12
N GLN A 465 -27.96 9.25 70.55
CA GLN A 465 -26.78 10.10 70.84
C GLN A 465 -26.26 9.96 72.28
N VAL A 466 -26.55 8.85 72.95
CA VAL A 466 -26.01 8.57 74.28
C VAL A 466 -24.71 7.79 74.12
N LEU A 467 -23.68 8.18 74.88
CA LEU A 467 -22.37 7.51 74.89
C LEU A 467 -22.56 6.04 75.26
N SER A 468 -22.29 5.09 74.36
CA SER A 468 -22.40 3.65 74.63
C SER A 468 -21.07 3.05 75.09
N GLY A 469 -19.94 3.65 74.74
CA GLY A 469 -18.61 3.11 75.01
C GLY A 469 -17.53 3.82 74.19
N ALA A 470 -16.44 3.13 73.88
CA ALA A 470 -15.42 3.61 72.95
C ALA A 470 -14.90 2.51 72.03
N VAL A 471 -14.38 2.91 70.87
CA VAL A 471 -13.65 2.07 69.93
C VAL A 471 -12.19 2.49 69.95
N ILE A 472 -11.30 1.53 70.16
CA ILE A 472 -9.85 1.72 70.18
C ILE A 472 -9.27 1.00 68.97
N VAL A 473 -8.48 1.72 68.19
CA VAL A 473 -7.78 1.18 67.02
C VAL A 473 -6.27 1.33 67.25
N LEU A 474 -5.53 0.23 67.09
CA LEU A 474 -4.07 0.18 67.21
C LEU A 474 -3.47 -0.48 65.98
N ARG A 475 -2.47 0.15 65.38
CA ARG A 475 -1.80 -0.31 64.17
C ARG A 475 -0.33 -0.59 64.45
N ASP A 476 0.11 -1.79 64.07
CA ASP A 476 1.54 -2.14 64.03
C ASP A 476 2.22 -1.43 62.85
N MET A 477 3.22 -0.62 63.16
CA MET A 477 3.95 0.18 62.16
C MET A 477 5.09 -0.59 61.46
N GLY A 478 5.42 -1.81 61.89
CA GLY A 478 6.49 -2.62 61.29
C GLY A 478 6.24 -2.97 59.81
N PRO A 479 5.13 -3.65 59.45
CA PRO A 479 4.84 -4.06 58.07
C PRO A 479 4.56 -2.90 57.09
N VAL A 480 4.05 -1.77 57.59
CA VAL A 480 3.72 -0.58 56.79
C VAL A 480 4.98 0.03 56.17
N ARG A 481 6.07 0.08 56.95
CA ARG A 481 7.36 0.61 56.50
C ARG A 481 7.95 -0.22 55.35
N THR A 482 7.87 -1.54 55.43
CA THR A 482 8.41 -2.45 54.40
C THR A 482 7.65 -2.30 53.08
N ARG A 483 6.31 -2.24 53.12
CA ARG A 483 5.49 -2.04 51.90
C ARG A 483 5.73 -0.69 51.23
N ALA A 484 5.99 0.36 52.01
CA ALA A 484 6.32 1.68 51.48
C ALA A 484 7.64 1.65 50.67
N LEU A 485 8.64 0.94 51.17
CA LEU A 485 9.92 0.72 50.47
C LEU A 485 9.74 -0.08 49.16
N GLU A 486 8.96 -1.17 49.18
CA GLU A 486 8.68 -1.99 48.00
C GLU A 486 7.86 -1.22 46.94
N ALA A 487 6.88 -0.44 47.36
CA ALA A 487 6.07 0.38 46.47
C ALA A 487 6.89 1.47 45.77
N LEU A 488 7.85 2.07 46.49
CA LEU A 488 8.78 3.05 45.92
C LEU A 488 9.63 2.39 44.82
N GLN A 489 10.22 1.23 45.09
CA GLN A 489 11.02 0.48 44.10
C GLN A 489 10.22 0.09 42.86
N ALA A 490 8.97 -0.37 43.03
CA ALA A 490 8.10 -0.72 41.90
C ALA A 490 7.69 0.50 41.06
N SER A 491 7.51 1.68 41.69
CA SER A 491 7.23 2.93 41.01
C SER A 491 8.43 3.39 40.17
N GLU A 492 9.63 3.34 40.73
CA GLU A 492 10.87 3.65 40.03
C GLU A 492 11.08 2.76 38.80
N GLN A 493 10.80 1.45 38.92
CA GLN A 493 10.92 0.53 37.80
C GLN A 493 9.90 0.84 36.68
N ARG A 494 8.64 1.11 37.02
CA ARG A 494 7.62 1.50 36.03
C ARG A 494 8.00 2.79 35.30
N LEU A 495 8.55 3.76 36.02
CA LEU A 495 9.02 5.02 35.43
C LEU A 495 10.12 4.75 34.37
N ARG A 496 11.10 3.90 34.71
CA ARG A 496 12.16 3.47 33.77
C ARG A 496 11.60 2.78 32.53
N ASP A 497 10.61 1.90 32.69
CA ASP A 497 9.98 1.19 31.58
C ASP A 497 9.25 2.16 30.63
N HIS A 498 8.51 3.13 31.17
CA HIS A 498 7.81 4.15 30.38
C HIS A 498 8.78 5.07 29.64
N GLN A 499 9.90 5.46 30.26
CA GLN A 499 10.94 6.26 29.61
C GLN A 499 11.58 5.52 28.42
N SER A 500 11.84 4.21 28.58
CA SER A 500 12.36 3.37 27.49
C SER A 500 11.39 3.27 26.30
N GLU A 501 10.09 3.16 26.58
CA GLU A 501 9.05 3.12 25.55
C GLU A 501 8.93 4.46 24.80
N LEU A 502 8.95 5.58 25.52
CA LEU A 502 8.95 6.92 24.91
C LEU A 502 10.19 7.16 24.05
N ALA A 503 11.37 6.73 24.50
CA ALA A 503 12.59 6.82 23.70
C ALA A 503 12.50 6.01 22.40
N HIS A 504 11.86 4.82 22.43
CA HIS A 504 11.65 4.00 21.24
C HIS A 504 10.69 4.62 20.24
N VAL A 505 9.56 5.18 20.72
CA VAL A 505 8.62 5.93 19.87
C VAL A 505 9.30 7.17 19.29
N GLY A 506 10.13 7.85 20.07
CA GLY A 506 10.96 8.96 19.59
C GLY A 506 11.87 8.55 18.41
N ARG A 507 12.58 7.42 18.51
CA ARG A 507 13.42 6.89 17.41
C ARG A 507 12.61 6.61 16.14
N LEU A 508 11.43 6.01 16.28
CA LEU A 508 10.54 5.72 15.15
C LEU A 508 10.02 7.00 14.48
N HIS A 509 9.70 8.02 15.28
CA HIS A 509 9.24 9.30 14.74
C HIS A 509 10.36 10.04 14.00
N SER A 510 11.56 10.14 14.57
CA SER A 510 12.72 10.75 13.90
C SER A 510 13.06 10.04 12.59
N MET A 511 12.91 8.71 12.53
CA MET A 511 13.04 7.96 11.27
C MET A 511 11.95 8.33 10.25
N GLY A 512 10.71 8.51 10.70
CA GLY A 512 9.60 8.92 9.83
C GLY A 512 9.85 10.26 9.15
N GLU A 513 10.43 11.22 9.87
CA GLU A 513 10.83 12.52 9.32
C GLU A 513 11.98 12.41 8.30
N MET A 514 12.94 11.52 8.54
CA MET A 514 14.09 11.29 7.65
C MET A 514 13.83 10.28 6.52
N ALA A 515 12.61 9.76 6.40
CA ALA A 515 12.28 8.71 5.42
C ALA A 515 12.60 9.14 3.98
N SER A 516 12.39 10.42 3.64
CA SER A 516 12.72 10.97 2.32
C SER A 516 14.23 11.10 2.10
N GLY A 517 14.98 11.58 3.11
CA GLY A 517 16.44 11.70 3.05
C GLY A 517 17.13 10.34 2.95
N ILE A 518 16.69 9.36 3.74
CA ILE A 518 17.17 7.97 3.68
C ILE A 518 16.86 7.34 2.32
N ALA A 519 15.66 7.56 1.79
CA ALA A 519 15.32 7.09 0.44
C ALA A 519 16.25 7.73 -0.61
N HIS A 520 16.55 9.02 -0.48
CA HIS A 520 17.46 9.72 -1.37
C HIS A 520 18.89 9.17 -1.28
N GLU A 521 19.42 8.97 -0.07
CA GLU A 521 20.76 8.40 0.15
C GLU A 521 20.90 6.95 -0.25
N LEU A 522 19.84 6.14 -0.14
CA LEU A 522 19.84 4.77 -0.67
C LEU A 522 19.74 4.75 -2.19
N ASN A 523 18.95 5.65 -2.77
CA ASN A 523 18.81 5.73 -4.22
C ASN A 523 20.12 6.15 -4.90
N GLN A 524 21.00 6.90 -4.24
CA GLN A 524 22.29 7.31 -4.79
C GLN A 524 23.23 6.13 -5.15
N PRO A 525 23.68 5.28 -4.21
CA PRO A 525 24.52 4.13 -4.53
C PRO A 525 23.80 3.15 -5.45
N LEU A 526 22.48 2.99 -5.33
CA LEU A 526 21.71 2.12 -6.23
C LEU A 526 21.70 2.63 -7.68
N THR A 527 21.58 3.96 -7.87
CA THR A 527 21.63 4.59 -9.20
C THR A 527 23.03 4.51 -9.78
N ALA A 528 24.07 4.69 -8.96
CA ALA A 528 25.46 4.54 -9.37
C ALA A 528 25.77 3.09 -9.80
N ILE A 529 25.33 2.09 -9.03
CA ILE A 529 25.44 0.66 -9.39
C ILE A 529 24.78 0.38 -10.74
N LEU A 530 23.56 0.90 -10.95
CA LEU A 530 22.85 0.74 -12.23
C LEU A 530 23.65 1.37 -13.39
N SER A 531 24.17 2.58 -13.19
CA SER A 531 24.93 3.32 -14.20
C SER A 531 26.24 2.62 -14.57
N TYR A 532 27.01 2.16 -13.57
CA TYR A 532 28.25 1.42 -13.80
C TYR A 532 28.00 0.07 -14.50
N ASN A 533 26.93 -0.64 -14.14
CA ASN A 533 26.54 -1.88 -14.84
C ASN A 533 26.11 -1.62 -16.29
N GLN A 534 25.35 -0.55 -16.55
CA GLN A 534 25.00 -0.14 -17.91
C GLN A 534 26.24 0.24 -18.74
N ALA A 535 27.20 0.95 -18.14
CA ALA A 535 28.48 1.27 -18.78
C ALA A 535 29.28 0.00 -19.12
N CYS A 536 29.34 -0.97 -18.21
CA CYS A 536 29.97 -2.28 -18.47
C CYS A 536 29.32 -3.01 -19.64
N LEU A 537 27.98 -3.07 -19.67
CA LEU A 537 27.24 -3.70 -20.77
C LEU A 537 27.46 -3.00 -22.11
N ARG A 538 27.68 -1.68 -22.11
CA ARG A 538 28.01 -0.92 -23.32
C ARG A 538 29.42 -1.24 -23.80
N LEU A 539 30.41 -1.17 -22.91
CA LEU A 539 31.82 -1.45 -23.21
C LEU A 539 32.03 -2.88 -23.74
N LEU A 540 31.30 -3.85 -23.20
CA LEU A 540 31.35 -5.25 -23.66
C LEU A 540 30.75 -5.50 -25.05
N ARG A 541 30.03 -4.53 -25.62
CA ARG A 541 29.42 -4.64 -26.97
C ARG A 541 30.23 -3.91 -28.05
N GLU A 542 31.30 -3.23 -27.67
CA GLU A 542 32.18 -2.54 -28.61
C GLU A 542 33.05 -3.57 -29.36
N ALA A 543 33.48 -3.23 -30.58
CA ALA A 543 34.22 -4.16 -31.44
C ALA A 543 35.60 -4.54 -30.86
N GLU A 544 36.16 -3.66 -30.03
CA GLU A 544 37.35 -3.87 -29.22
C GLU A 544 36.99 -3.50 -27.77
N VAL A 545 37.13 -4.45 -26.84
CA VAL A 545 36.69 -4.28 -25.45
C VAL A 545 37.84 -3.73 -24.60
N ASP A 546 37.61 -2.59 -23.95
CA ASP A 546 38.50 -2.06 -22.91
C ASP A 546 38.22 -2.75 -21.57
N TYR A 547 39.00 -3.79 -21.27
CA TYR A 547 38.85 -4.58 -20.05
C TYR A 547 39.22 -3.81 -18.78
N ASP A 548 40.12 -2.82 -18.84
CA ASP A 548 40.52 -2.01 -17.68
C ASP A 548 39.36 -1.11 -17.23
N MET A 549 38.66 -0.50 -18.19
CA MET A 549 37.47 0.30 -17.93
C MET A 549 36.30 -0.54 -17.38
N VAL A 550 36.14 -1.78 -17.87
CA VAL A 550 35.15 -2.72 -17.34
C VAL A 550 35.50 -3.14 -15.91
N GLU A 551 36.76 -3.46 -15.63
CA GLU A 551 37.20 -3.80 -14.26
C GLU A 551 36.99 -2.62 -13.30
N HIS A 552 37.35 -1.41 -13.72
CA HIS A 552 37.15 -0.20 -12.92
C HIS A 552 35.68 0.03 -12.58
N ALA A 553 34.78 -0.08 -13.57
CA ALA A 553 33.34 0.05 -13.35
C ALA A 553 32.78 -1.06 -12.43
N MET A 554 33.28 -2.30 -12.52
CA MET A 554 32.90 -3.40 -11.63
C MET A 554 33.38 -3.20 -10.18
N ARG A 555 34.60 -2.66 -9.98
CA ARG A 555 35.11 -2.29 -8.65
C ARG A 555 34.26 -1.18 -8.03
N SER A 556 33.96 -0.13 -8.80
CA SER A 556 33.08 0.96 -8.39
C SER A 556 31.68 0.46 -8.01
N THR A 557 31.09 -0.47 -8.79
CA THR A 557 29.83 -1.14 -8.42
C THR A 557 29.92 -1.85 -7.06
N THR A 558 31.02 -2.56 -6.80
CA THR A 558 31.23 -3.28 -5.54
C THR A 558 31.33 -2.32 -4.34
N GLU A 559 32.03 -1.20 -4.49
CA GLU A 559 32.15 -0.18 -3.45
C GLU A 559 30.80 0.48 -3.14
N GLN A 560 30.03 0.84 -4.16
CA GLN A 560 28.69 1.41 -3.96
C GLN A 560 27.73 0.41 -3.31
N ALA A 561 27.81 -0.87 -3.65
CA ALA A 561 27.02 -1.92 -3.02
C ALA A 561 27.36 -2.09 -1.53
N LYS A 562 28.65 -2.02 -1.17
CA LYS A 562 29.10 -2.02 0.24
C LYS A 562 28.56 -0.80 0.98
N ARG A 563 28.67 0.40 0.39
CA ARG A 563 28.13 1.64 0.97
C ARG A 563 26.64 1.54 1.24
N ALA A 564 25.85 1.05 0.28
CA ALA A 564 24.41 0.84 0.46
C ALA A 564 24.12 -0.16 1.59
N GLY A 565 24.88 -1.26 1.68
CA GLY A 565 24.77 -2.25 2.74
C GLY A 565 25.07 -1.69 4.13
N GLU A 566 26.07 -0.82 4.25
CA GLU A 566 26.39 -0.13 5.50
C GLU A 566 25.27 0.82 5.94
N ILE A 567 24.71 1.61 5.01
CA ILE A 567 23.57 2.50 5.29
C ILE A 567 22.39 1.67 5.83
N ILE A 568 22.04 0.56 5.17
CA ILE A 568 20.95 -0.33 5.62
C ILE A 568 21.24 -0.94 6.99
N LYS A 569 22.47 -1.36 7.25
CA LYS A 569 22.87 -1.94 8.54
C LYS A 569 22.74 -0.92 9.67
N ARG A 570 23.18 0.32 9.44
CA ARG A 570 23.09 1.43 10.40
C ARG A 570 21.64 1.81 10.67
N LEU A 571 20.82 1.93 9.62
CA LEU A 571 19.38 2.19 9.76
C LEU A 571 18.68 1.12 10.59
N ARG A 572 18.97 -0.16 10.32
CA ARG A 572 18.38 -1.28 11.07
C ARG A 572 18.82 -1.28 12.53
N ALA A 573 20.07 -0.93 12.82
CA ALA A 573 20.58 -0.84 14.18
C ALA A 573 19.85 0.27 14.96
N PHE A 574 19.62 1.43 14.33
CA PHE A 574 18.95 2.59 14.94
C PHE A 574 17.48 2.32 15.33
N VAL A 575 16.76 1.52 14.54
CA VAL A 575 15.32 1.27 14.72
C VAL A 575 15.03 0.07 15.64
N SER A 576 16.01 -0.80 15.85
CA SER A 576 15.82 -2.06 16.56
C SER A 576 15.48 -1.84 18.05
N LYS A 577 14.49 -2.56 18.56
CA LYS A 577 14.13 -2.61 19.99
C LYS A 577 15.07 -3.56 20.74
N ARG A 578 16.37 -3.25 20.76
CA ARG A 578 17.37 -4.00 21.52
C ARG A 578 17.45 -3.49 22.97
N PRO A 579 17.75 -4.37 23.94
CA PRO A 579 18.13 -3.91 25.27
C PRO A 579 19.37 -3.03 25.18
N VAL A 580 19.41 -1.97 26.01
CA VAL A 580 20.54 -1.04 26.10
C VAL A 580 21.80 -1.83 26.43
N SER A 581 22.82 -1.71 25.59
CA SER A 581 24.08 -2.45 25.74
C SER A 581 25.24 -1.46 25.82
N ARG A 582 25.76 -1.27 27.03
CA ARG A 582 26.93 -0.43 27.27
C ARG A 582 28.21 -1.13 26.81
N GLN A 583 29.00 -0.44 26.01
CA GLN A 583 30.26 -0.92 25.44
C GLN A 583 31.24 0.26 25.28
N PRO A 584 32.56 -0.01 25.13
CA PRO A 584 33.53 1.04 24.80
C PRO A 584 33.17 1.76 23.51
N LEU A 585 32.93 3.06 23.65
CA LEU A 585 32.43 3.95 22.60
C LEU A 585 33.53 4.93 22.19
N ASP A 586 33.84 4.96 20.90
CA ASP A 586 34.68 6.01 20.30
C ASP A 586 33.77 7.17 19.84
N MET A 587 33.93 8.33 20.50
CA MET A 587 33.14 9.53 20.18
C MET A 587 33.39 10.06 18.76
N ARG A 588 34.58 9.81 18.19
CA ARG A 588 34.85 10.16 16.79
C ARG A 588 33.99 9.34 15.86
N GLN A 589 33.85 8.04 16.12
CA GLN A 589 33.01 7.15 15.33
C GLN A 589 31.53 7.53 15.43
N VAL A 590 31.07 7.93 16.62
CA VAL A 590 29.69 8.43 16.83
C VAL A 590 29.41 9.65 15.96
N VAL A 591 30.29 10.65 15.97
CA VAL A 591 30.13 11.85 15.15
C VAL A 591 30.11 11.49 13.66
N GLN A 592 31.03 10.63 13.21
CA GLN A 592 31.06 10.18 11.81
C GLN A 592 29.77 9.43 11.41
N ASN A 593 29.24 8.59 12.28
CA ASN A 593 28.00 7.86 12.03
C ASN A 593 26.83 8.82 11.85
N VAL A 594 26.71 9.82 12.72
CA VAL A 594 25.67 10.85 12.64
C VAL A 594 25.81 11.69 11.37
N LEU A 595 27.01 12.15 11.03
CA LEU A 595 27.25 12.93 9.81
C LEU A 595 26.97 12.13 8.53
N THR A 596 27.14 10.79 8.57
CA THR A 596 26.73 9.93 7.45
C THR A 596 25.21 9.90 7.31
N LEU A 597 24.46 9.85 8.42
CA LEU A 597 23.00 9.80 8.40
C LEU A 597 22.36 11.15 8.01
N THR A 598 23.08 12.26 8.15
CA THR A 598 22.61 13.60 7.80
C THR A 598 23.27 14.15 6.53
N GLU A 599 24.00 13.34 5.76
CA GLU A 599 24.77 13.78 4.60
C GLU A 599 23.87 14.47 3.55
N SER A 600 22.66 13.94 3.32
CA SER A 600 21.70 14.53 2.40
C SER A 600 21.14 15.86 2.89
N GLU A 601 20.87 16.01 4.19
CA GLU A 601 20.37 17.26 4.77
C GLU A 601 21.46 18.33 4.73
N LEU A 602 22.69 17.98 5.14
CA LEU A 602 23.87 18.84 5.05
C LEU A 602 24.09 19.36 3.63
N ARG A 603 23.99 18.48 2.62
CA ARG A 603 24.11 18.87 1.20
C ARG A 603 22.96 19.76 0.75
N THR A 604 21.73 19.47 1.16
CA THR A 604 20.54 20.26 0.81
C THR A 604 20.64 21.68 1.36
N HIS A 605 21.17 21.83 2.58
CA HIS A 605 21.41 23.13 3.21
C HIS A 605 22.78 23.75 2.86
N ALA A 606 23.55 23.14 1.95
CA ALA A 606 24.89 23.59 1.54
C ALA A 606 25.85 23.85 2.72
N ILE A 607 25.83 22.98 3.74
CA ILE A 607 26.65 23.09 4.95
C ILE A 607 27.78 22.05 4.88
N VAL A 608 29.01 22.51 5.08
CA VAL A 608 30.17 21.63 5.30
C VAL A 608 30.49 21.65 6.80
N PRO A 609 30.29 20.54 7.54
CA PRO A 609 30.54 20.50 8.97
C PRO A 609 32.05 20.51 9.26
N GLU A 610 32.47 21.37 10.18
CA GLU A 610 33.84 21.40 10.69
C GLU A 610 33.94 20.46 11.91
N VAL A 611 34.79 19.44 11.84
CA VAL A 611 34.99 18.49 12.95
C VAL A 611 36.40 18.62 13.50
N VAL A 612 36.51 19.01 14.77
CA VAL A 612 37.78 19.16 15.49
C VAL A 612 37.85 18.12 16.59
N ALA A 613 38.88 17.28 16.59
CA ALA A 613 39.09 16.27 17.62
C ALA A 613 40.60 16.03 17.83
N PRO A 614 41.07 15.80 19.07
CA PRO A 614 42.46 15.45 19.33
C PRO A 614 42.80 14.08 18.74
N SER A 615 44.10 13.81 18.55
CA SER A 615 44.58 12.57 17.94
C SER A 615 44.21 11.34 18.76
N GLU A 616 44.33 11.43 20.09
CA GLU A 616 43.97 10.39 21.06
C GLU A 616 42.77 10.84 21.89
N LEU A 617 41.77 9.95 22.02
CA LEU A 617 40.57 10.16 22.82
C LEU A 617 40.33 8.93 23.70
N PRO A 618 39.98 9.10 24.99
CA PRO A 618 39.57 7.97 25.82
C PRO A 618 38.20 7.46 25.36
N TYR A 619 37.98 6.16 25.51
CA TYR A 619 36.66 5.55 25.27
C TYR A 619 35.65 6.03 26.31
N VAL A 620 34.37 6.04 25.94
CA VAL A 620 33.25 6.26 26.87
C VAL A 620 32.51 4.93 27.10
N ASP A 621 32.03 4.66 28.31
CA ASP A 621 31.14 3.50 28.55
C ASP A 621 29.70 3.87 28.19
N GLY A 622 29.17 3.35 27.08
CA GLY A 622 27.84 3.75 26.63
C GLY A 622 27.21 2.90 25.54
N ASP A 623 25.93 3.16 25.30
CA ASP A 623 25.20 2.58 24.18
C ASP A 623 25.34 3.49 22.96
N SER A 624 25.96 2.97 21.90
CA SER A 624 26.28 3.76 20.71
C SER A 624 25.04 4.33 20.03
N VAL A 625 23.93 3.59 20.01
CA VAL A 625 22.71 4.04 19.33
C VAL A 625 22.05 5.18 20.10
N GLN A 626 22.07 5.12 21.43
CA GLN A 626 21.52 6.21 22.25
C GLN A 626 22.35 7.48 22.13
N VAL A 627 23.68 7.38 22.19
CA VAL A 627 24.55 8.56 22.04
C VAL A 627 24.46 9.11 20.61
N GLU A 628 24.43 8.27 19.58
CA GLU A 628 24.18 8.71 18.20
C GLU A 628 22.83 9.41 18.05
N GLN A 629 21.76 8.93 18.69
CA GLN A 629 20.45 9.59 18.69
C GLN A 629 20.51 10.99 19.31
N LEU A 630 21.21 11.12 20.43
CA LEU A 630 21.41 12.41 21.09
C LEU A 630 22.12 13.38 20.13
N VAL A 631 23.26 12.96 19.58
CA VAL A 631 24.08 13.80 18.70
C VAL A 631 23.33 14.14 17.40
N LEU A 632 22.59 13.19 16.83
CA LEU A 632 21.74 13.41 15.66
C LEU A 632 20.70 14.50 15.91
N ASN A 633 20.05 14.46 17.07
CA ASN A 633 19.05 15.47 17.42
C ASN A 633 19.68 16.86 17.61
N LEU A 634 20.89 16.94 18.16
CA LEU A 634 21.63 18.22 18.26
C LEU A 634 22.01 18.75 16.87
N VAL A 635 22.57 17.90 16.00
CA VAL A 635 22.94 18.28 14.63
C VAL A 635 21.71 18.76 13.85
N ARG A 636 20.57 18.07 13.94
CA ARG A 636 19.35 18.49 13.26
C ARG A 636 18.82 19.82 13.79
N ASN A 637 18.83 20.02 15.11
CA ASN A 637 18.42 21.30 15.69
C ASN A 637 19.30 22.45 15.16
N ALA A 638 20.60 22.21 14.98
CA ALA A 638 21.51 23.17 14.36
C ALA A 638 21.17 23.42 12.87
N LEU A 639 20.93 22.38 12.07
CA LEU A 639 20.54 22.53 10.65
C LEU A 639 19.26 23.37 10.50
N GLU A 640 18.23 23.06 11.28
CA GLU A 640 16.95 23.79 11.26
C GLU A 640 17.11 25.24 11.73
N ALA A 641 17.95 25.49 12.75
CA ALA A 641 18.21 26.85 13.22
C ALA A 641 18.90 27.74 12.17
N MET A 642 19.59 27.13 11.20
CA MET A 642 20.29 27.80 10.12
C MET A 642 19.49 27.90 8.81
N GLU A 643 18.27 27.36 8.74
CA GLU A 643 17.49 27.29 7.49
C GLU A 643 17.25 28.66 6.85
N ASN A 644 17.01 29.70 7.66
CA ASN A 644 16.76 31.07 7.19
C ASN A 644 18.05 31.91 6.99
N GLN A 645 19.23 31.36 7.29
CA GLN A 645 20.50 32.05 7.01
C GLN A 645 20.83 31.96 5.51
N PRO A 646 21.51 32.97 4.93
CA PRO A 646 21.96 32.92 3.53
C PRO A 646 22.89 31.73 3.25
N ASP A 647 22.78 31.18 2.03
CA ASP A 647 23.69 30.11 1.57
C ASP A 647 25.15 30.61 1.60
N GLY A 648 26.06 29.78 2.13
CA GLY A 648 27.49 30.11 2.29
C GLY A 648 27.87 30.77 3.62
N GLU A 649 26.90 31.27 4.38
CA GLU A 649 27.15 31.84 5.73
C GLU A 649 26.89 30.84 6.85
N ARG A 650 26.21 29.72 6.58
CA ARG A 650 25.89 28.65 7.54
C ARG A 650 27.15 27.91 8.02
N ARG A 651 27.36 27.82 9.33
CA ARG A 651 28.49 27.13 9.96
C ARG A 651 28.02 26.17 11.04
N LEU A 652 28.39 24.91 10.89
CA LEU A 652 28.21 23.84 11.88
C LEU A 652 29.59 23.35 12.32
N THR A 653 29.90 23.49 13.60
CA THR A 653 31.18 23.05 14.18
C THR A 653 30.91 21.99 15.25
N LEU A 654 31.59 20.85 15.15
CA LEU A 654 31.59 19.79 16.15
C LEU A 654 32.99 19.65 16.75
N VAL A 655 33.13 19.92 18.05
CA VAL A 655 34.42 19.87 18.75
C VAL A 655 34.37 18.75 19.78
N ILE A 656 35.31 17.81 19.70
CA ILE A 656 35.51 16.76 20.70
C ILE A 656 36.74 17.14 21.53
N GLU A 657 36.58 17.20 22.84
CA GLU A 657 37.67 17.40 23.80
C GLU A 657 37.60 16.34 24.89
N SER A 658 38.68 16.16 25.65
CA SER A 658 38.70 15.24 26.79
C SER A 658 39.66 15.69 27.86
N ASP A 659 39.33 15.43 29.12
CA ASP A 659 40.25 15.49 30.25
C ASP A 659 40.47 14.08 30.85
N ALA A 660 41.10 14.00 32.03
CA ALA A 660 41.40 12.73 32.70
C ALA A 660 40.15 11.94 33.15
N SER A 661 38.97 12.58 33.17
CA SER A 661 37.75 12.06 33.77
C SER A 661 36.53 12.09 32.84
N MET A 662 36.52 12.94 31.83
CA MET A 662 35.37 13.23 30.98
C MET A 662 35.77 13.43 29.52
N VAL A 663 34.85 13.09 28.62
CA VAL A 663 34.86 13.46 27.20
C VAL A 663 33.72 14.46 26.95
N TYR A 664 34.02 15.50 26.19
CA TYR A 664 33.09 16.57 25.85
C TYR A 664 32.87 16.60 24.34
N LEU A 665 31.62 16.72 23.92
CA LEU A 665 31.26 17.00 22.53
C LEU A 665 30.45 18.30 22.49
N SER A 666 31.02 19.35 21.90
CA SER A 666 30.32 20.59 21.57
C SER A 666 29.76 20.50 20.15
N VAL A 667 28.48 20.85 19.99
CA VAL A 667 27.80 21.04 18.71
C VAL A 667 27.35 22.49 18.63
N LYS A 668 27.96 23.26 17.73
CA LYS A 668 27.78 24.71 17.61
C LYS A 668 27.29 25.10 16.22
N ASP A 669 26.29 25.97 16.18
CA ASP A 669 25.77 26.60 14.96
C ASP A 669 25.82 28.12 15.02
N ASN A 670 25.59 28.77 13.88
CA ASN A 670 25.39 30.21 13.76
C ASN A 670 23.99 30.57 13.26
N GLY A 671 22.99 29.78 13.64
CA GLY A 671 21.58 30.00 13.31
C GLY A 671 20.96 31.14 14.11
N SER A 672 19.62 31.15 14.18
CA SER A 672 18.85 32.20 14.87
C SER A 672 19.06 32.30 16.39
N GLY A 673 19.79 31.34 16.97
CA GLY A 673 20.04 31.23 18.40
C GLY A 673 18.81 30.97 19.26
N ILE A 674 19.00 31.05 20.58
CA ILE A 674 17.98 30.73 21.59
C ILE A 674 17.61 32.02 22.34
N SER A 675 16.32 32.37 22.35
CA SER A 675 15.83 33.52 23.10
C SER A 675 15.83 33.26 24.62
N SER A 676 15.96 34.33 25.40
CA SER A 676 15.98 34.26 26.87
C SER A 676 14.73 33.61 27.48
N LEU A 677 13.56 33.79 26.84
CA LEU A 677 12.28 33.20 27.25
C LEU A 677 12.22 31.67 27.06
N VAL A 678 12.94 31.14 26.07
CA VAL A 678 12.94 29.70 25.74
C VAL A 678 14.03 28.96 26.52
N ARG A 679 15.14 29.63 26.85
CA ARG A 679 16.29 29.05 27.55
C ARG A 679 15.95 28.36 28.87
N GLU A 680 15.11 28.97 29.72
CA GLU A 680 14.70 28.38 31.00
C GLU A 680 13.85 27.10 30.85
N LYS A 681 13.21 26.93 29.69
CA LYS A 681 12.27 25.84 29.42
C LYS A 681 12.78 24.85 28.38
N LEU A 682 14.03 24.99 27.97
CA LEU A 682 14.60 24.32 26.79
C LEU A 682 14.62 22.79 26.92
N PHE A 683 14.75 22.28 28.14
CA PHE A 683 14.74 20.85 28.42
C PHE A 683 13.39 20.31 28.94
N HIS A 684 12.37 21.17 29.09
CA HIS A 684 11.05 20.73 29.55
C HIS A 684 10.29 19.99 28.42
N PRO A 685 9.62 18.85 28.73
CA PRO A 685 8.86 18.10 27.74
C PRO A 685 7.77 18.95 27.06
N PHE A 686 7.56 18.73 25.76
CA PHE A 686 6.56 19.39 24.91
C PHE A 686 6.77 20.90 24.71
N GLN A 687 7.92 21.44 25.10
CA GLN A 687 8.33 22.79 24.75
C GLN A 687 8.91 22.77 23.33
N THR A 688 8.25 23.46 22.41
CA THR A 688 8.69 23.59 21.01
C THR A 688 8.30 24.96 20.49
N THR A 689 9.19 25.59 19.74
CA THR A 689 8.91 26.82 18.98
C THR A 689 8.47 26.51 17.55
N LYS A 690 8.36 25.22 17.18
CA LYS A 690 8.16 24.73 15.81
C LYS A 690 6.74 24.20 15.62
N ALA A 691 6.12 24.50 14.47
CA ALA A 691 4.73 24.14 14.15
C ALA A 691 4.45 22.62 14.13
N ASN A 692 5.43 21.80 13.77
CA ASN A 692 5.32 20.33 13.71
C ASN A 692 6.24 19.59 14.71
N GLY A 693 6.98 20.32 15.56
CA GLY A 693 7.92 19.70 16.50
C GLY A 693 7.22 19.23 17.77
N MET A 694 7.38 17.97 18.16
CA MET A 694 6.74 17.43 19.38
C MET A 694 7.33 17.96 20.69
N GLY A 695 8.45 18.71 20.65
CA GLY A 695 9.09 19.28 21.85
C GLY A 695 9.68 18.24 22.81
N LEU A 696 9.97 17.03 22.33
CA LEU A 696 10.51 15.93 23.14
C LEU A 696 12.01 15.69 22.93
N GLY A 697 12.59 16.20 21.84
CA GLY A 697 13.95 15.87 21.41
C GLY A 697 15.01 16.19 22.46
N LEU A 698 15.03 17.43 22.97
CA LEU A 698 16.03 17.87 23.94
C LEU A 698 15.85 17.24 25.32
N THR A 699 14.62 16.98 25.75
CA THR A 699 14.33 16.22 26.99
C THR A 699 14.85 14.77 26.89
N ILE A 700 14.66 14.11 25.73
CA ILE A 700 15.22 12.78 25.49
C ILE A 700 16.75 12.83 25.49
N CYS A 701 17.35 13.86 24.90
CA CYS A 701 18.80 14.05 24.92
C CYS A 701 19.35 14.18 26.35
N GLN A 702 18.65 14.95 27.21
CA GLN A 702 19.03 15.07 28.61
C GLN A 702 18.95 13.72 29.33
N SER A 703 17.84 12.99 29.18
CA SER A 703 17.69 11.66 29.79
C SER A 703 18.75 10.67 29.30
N ILE A 704 19.11 10.71 28.01
CA ILE A 704 20.18 9.88 27.46
C ILE A 704 21.52 10.24 28.11
N ALA A 705 21.87 11.53 28.20
CA ALA A 705 23.11 11.96 28.84
C ALA A 705 23.17 11.50 30.31
N GLU A 706 22.10 11.69 31.08
CA GLU A 706 22.01 11.28 32.49
C GLU A 706 22.10 9.75 32.66
N MET A 707 21.44 8.97 31.80
CA MET A 707 21.55 7.51 31.78
C MET A 707 22.98 7.03 31.49
N HIS A 708 23.82 7.84 30.88
CA HIS A 708 25.23 7.57 30.61
C HIS A 708 26.17 8.13 31.70
N GLY A 709 25.64 8.62 32.82
CA GLY A 709 26.42 9.25 33.89
C GLY A 709 26.96 10.63 33.52
N GLY A 710 26.39 11.23 32.47
CA GLY A 710 26.79 12.50 31.89
C GLY A 710 25.76 13.61 32.12
N LYS A 711 25.94 14.72 31.40
CA LYS A 711 24.98 15.83 31.35
C LYS A 711 25.03 16.53 30.00
N LEU A 712 23.96 17.23 29.63
CA LEU A 712 23.88 18.08 28.45
C LEU A 712 23.59 19.51 28.90
N ILE A 713 24.36 20.48 28.40
CA ILE A 713 24.15 21.91 28.71
C ILE A 713 24.09 22.74 27.43
N GLU A 714 23.54 23.94 27.57
CA GLU A 714 23.48 24.98 26.54
C GLU A 714 24.40 26.13 26.98
N SER A 715 25.30 26.60 26.11
CA SER A 715 26.38 27.54 26.46
C SER A 715 26.50 28.74 25.51
N SER A 716 25.50 29.02 24.68
CA SER A 716 25.53 30.11 23.69
C SER A 716 25.31 31.50 24.29
N GLU A 717 25.87 32.51 23.63
CA GLU A 717 25.47 33.90 23.83
C GLU A 717 24.07 34.14 23.25
N VAL A 718 23.26 34.98 23.91
CA VAL A 718 21.87 35.23 23.51
C VAL A 718 21.81 35.72 22.05
N GLU A 719 20.98 35.09 21.23
CA GLU A 719 20.74 35.45 19.81
C GLU A 719 21.97 35.35 18.88
N GLN A 720 23.03 34.63 19.28
CA GLN A 720 24.22 34.40 18.44
C GLN A 720 24.47 32.91 18.22
N GLY A 721 23.53 32.24 17.53
CA GLY A 721 23.57 30.78 17.31
C GLY A 721 23.29 29.98 18.58
N ALA A 722 23.42 28.66 18.50
CA ALA A 722 23.32 27.78 19.66
C ALA A 722 24.58 26.91 19.82
N GLU A 723 24.92 26.60 21.07
CA GLU A 723 26.03 25.71 21.43
C GLU A 723 25.57 24.75 22.52
N PHE A 724 25.54 23.45 22.17
CA PHE A 724 25.19 22.38 23.09
C PHE A 724 26.41 21.53 23.39
N ILE A 725 26.69 21.32 24.68
CA ILE A 725 27.86 20.58 25.15
C ILE A 725 27.42 19.33 25.91
N LEU A 726 27.75 18.17 25.37
CA LEU A 726 27.53 16.86 25.97
C LEU A 726 28.77 16.45 26.78
N PHE A 727 28.55 16.07 28.04
CA PHE A 727 29.56 15.61 28.98
C PHE A 727 29.37 14.11 29.22
N LEU A 728 30.39 13.28 29.00
CA LEU A 728 30.33 11.84 29.28
C LEU A 728 31.56 11.38 30.06
N PRO A 729 31.43 10.45 31.04
CA PRO A 729 32.57 9.92 31.78
C PRO A 729 33.55 9.16 30.87
N ALA A 730 34.84 9.50 30.97
CA ALA A 730 35.91 8.76 30.31
C ALA A 730 36.11 7.40 31.01
N MET A 731 36.25 6.35 30.21
CA MET A 731 36.54 5.01 30.70
C MET A 731 37.99 4.99 31.20
N ARG A 732 38.17 4.68 32.49
CA ARG A 732 39.52 4.55 33.08
C ARG A 732 40.23 3.37 32.43
N THR A 733 41.27 3.64 31.65
CA THR A 733 42.25 2.63 31.25
C THR A 733 43.14 2.35 32.45
N GLU A 734 42.91 1.24 33.15
CA GLU A 734 43.94 0.71 34.05
C GLU A 734 45.14 0.33 33.19
N LYS A 735 46.19 1.15 33.21
CA LYS A 735 47.50 0.76 32.71
C LYS A 735 47.90 -0.50 33.45
N SER A 736 47.94 -1.63 32.75
CA SER A 736 48.53 -2.87 33.23
C SER A 736 49.97 -2.56 33.66
N GLY A 737 50.15 -2.44 34.97
CA GLY A 737 51.45 -2.21 35.58
C GLY A 737 52.29 -3.47 35.43
N ASP A 738 53.43 -3.30 34.76
CA ASP A 738 54.72 -3.92 35.06
C ASP A 738 54.68 -4.96 36.20
N ALA A 739 54.33 -6.20 35.85
CA ALA A 739 54.57 -7.35 36.71
C ALA A 739 56.02 -7.77 36.48
N GLY A 740 56.93 -7.10 37.17
CA GLY A 740 58.28 -7.61 37.36
C GLY A 740 58.23 -8.98 38.04
N ARG A 741 58.63 -10.02 37.31
CA ARG A 741 59.40 -11.17 37.80
C ARG A 741 59.98 -11.97 36.66
#